data_AF-A0AA36JFM0-F1
#
_entry.id   AF-A0AA36JFM0-F1
#
_cell.length_a   1.000
_cell.length_b   1.000
_cell.length_c   1.000
_cell.angle_alpha   90.00
_cell.angle_beta   90.00
_cell.angle_gamma   90.00
#
_symmetry.space_group_name_H-M   'P 1'
#
loop_
_entity.id
_entity.type
_entity.pdbx_description
1 polymer ?
#
loop_
_entity_poly.entity_id
_entity_poly.type
_entity_poly.pdbx_seq_one_letter_code
_entity_poly.pdbx_strand_id
1 'polypeptide(L)'
;MAPAELETYAFNADISQLMSLIINAFYTNKEIFLRELISNASDALDKIAFQGSQDPSKLEAEPNLCIKVTPDRDAGTVTVEDTGIGMTREEMILHLGTIAKSGTKAFMEAVSAGADMSMIGQFGVGFYSSYLVSEKVRVVSKSNDDEQHIWESTAGGTFLVWKDTTFEHGVISRGTKVICYLKDDQAEFLESDRLKELIMKHSAFVGYPIDLRMEHRKEEEVEVHEEGEEAPEKRRKVTVSYSWELINKNKPLWLRPAEGVAHEEYAELYKFLSGDWEDHLAVKHVAQGGQVDFKALLYCPKNAPKDMFDMGKMSQRFSIRLYVRRVFIKEFNDLIPKWMGFIKGIVDSDDMPLNISREMLQQNAILKHIKTGLQKNIFSMFQELSQDKERFKAFQEAFSQCLKLGVYEDHANREQIIPLLRYHSSKSGEDLVGLDEYIERMKPGQRHILYITGRTKRDAARSPYIEGLKRDGFEVLYMTDPVDEYAAQFLKEYRGYEVLSCMSMDAARLLDHRSEQDLKAELEPLRKKVQALSLGARSRPGFTVALASLPVECCARLAQSAEGKVLELNFKHSLLKELGRHSAFQASAGDDALALDLSRLLQDLAELEAAEPDDPKWADACERCQELLQALNADVETSEEVPALGKAAEEEAVTERAEISPAKASDIVLSCGRCVRIVRPDRARRAMITFVDEDAQTVDVLYPKPKGCEKQEDEEEGVAVKLVQALQDFEQSGPILSEDSLYKAASAAKEQGNQLFKLKDFEAAAEFYSAGIAGFAQRPIAQGEQVLMKNQDTEKVKGGLTRSTVLSMDAEGSCEMMNGQEAPASELLPVCQELLPLHTSLYMNRARCRQNLGQHKEAAQDLTAVLGLWEAADKRLLQADPEMKEAQEKGLYTAEYLRARSRLARGLSKAAAQDVKEALVRSPPAATVKQLKQLKVEVTAAQEKQRQVNGPLAKELAKLVISLRGGPQIS
;
A
#
# COMPACT_ATOMS: atom_id res chain seq x y z
N MET A 1 -81.73 23.00 -8.09
CA MET A 1 -80.63 23.04 -9.06
C MET A 1 -80.99 22.07 -10.17
N ALA A 2 -81.10 22.54 -11.41
CA ALA A 2 -81.27 21.66 -12.57
C ALA A 2 -80.04 20.74 -12.67
N PRO A 3 -80.17 19.46 -13.07
CA PRO A 3 -79.02 18.61 -13.30
C PRO A 3 -78.14 19.25 -14.38
N ALA A 4 -76.85 19.39 -14.11
CA ALA A 4 -75.90 19.92 -15.08
C ALA A 4 -75.90 19.02 -16.33
N GLU A 5 -75.98 19.63 -17.52
CA GLU A 5 -75.93 18.91 -18.79
C GLU A 5 -74.57 18.23 -18.94
N LEU A 6 -74.61 16.92 -19.18
CA LEU A 6 -73.42 16.09 -19.31
C LEU A 6 -73.02 16.08 -20.78
N GLU A 7 -72.02 16.89 -21.13
CA GLU A 7 -71.47 16.96 -22.48
C GLU A 7 -70.30 15.98 -22.64
N THR A 8 -70.33 15.20 -23.73
CA THR A 8 -69.27 14.27 -24.09
C THR A 8 -68.53 14.79 -25.32
N TYR A 9 -67.22 14.96 -25.20
CA TYR A 9 -66.34 15.35 -26.29
C TYR A 9 -65.38 14.20 -26.62
N ALA A 10 -65.13 13.97 -27.92
CA ALA A 10 -64.06 13.08 -28.34
C ALA A 10 -62.70 13.74 -28.11
N PHE A 11 -61.68 12.95 -27.80
CA PHE A 11 -60.31 13.44 -27.76
C PHE A 11 -59.89 13.95 -29.14
N ASN A 12 -59.26 15.12 -29.18
CA ASN A 12 -58.65 15.69 -30.37
C ASN A 12 -57.12 15.75 -30.18
N ALA A 13 -56.36 15.60 -31.26
CA ALA A 13 -54.91 15.66 -31.25
C ALA A 13 -54.39 16.54 -32.40
N ASP A 14 -53.44 17.43 -32.10
CA ASP A 14 -52.72 18.19 -33.12
C ASP A 14 -51.70 17.27 -33.81
N ILE A 15 -52.01 16.90 -35.05
CA ILE A 15 -51.21 15.97 -35.86
C ILE A 15 -49.81 16.51 -36.11
N SER A 16 -49.64 17.82 -36.30
CA SER A 16 -48.34 18.43 -36.57
C SER A 16 -47.42 18.33 -35.34
N GLN A 17 -47.97 18.55 -34.15
CA GLN A 17 -47.22 18.34 -32.90
C GLN A 17 -46.94 16.86 -32.64
N LEU A 18 -47.91 15.97 -32.90
CA LEU A 18 -47.75 14.54 -32.70
C LEU A 18 -46.66 13.95 -33.63
N MET A 19 -46.63 14.36 -34.90
CA MET A 19 -45.57 14.00 -35.85
C MET A 19 -44.20 14.47 -35.37
N SER A 20 -44.10 15.72 -34.90
CA SER A 20 -42.86 16.26 -34.33
C SER A 20 -42.39 15.46 -33.12
N LEU A 21 -43.30 15.02 -32.24
CA LEU A 21 -42.97 14.16 -31.09
C LEU A 21 -42.50 12.76 -31.52
N ILE A 22 -43.17 12.13 -32.49
CA ILE A 22 -42.78 10.81 -33.00
C ILE A 22 -41.38 10.86 -33.62
N ILE A 23 -41.09 11.92 -34.38
CA ILE A 23 -39.80 12.08 -35.05
C ILE A 23 -38.71 12.45 -34.02
N ASN A 24 -38.94 13.42 -33.14
CA ASN A 24 -37.87 13.99 -32.31
C ASN A 24 -37.75 13.41 -30.90
N ALA A 25 -38.80 12.78 -30.36
CA ALA A 25 -38.83 12.37 -28.95
C ALA A 25 -38.83 10.86 -28.72
N PHE A 26 -39.26 10.05 -29.70
CA PHE A 26 -39.37 8.59 -29.52
C PHE A 26 -38.09 7.84 -29.84
N TYR A 27 -37.25 8.36 -30.73
CA TYR A 27 -36.02 7.70 -31.14
C TYR A 27 -34.81 8.51 -30.70
N THR A 28 -33.85 7.84 -30.09
CA THR A 28 -32.57 8.48 -29.71
C THR A 28 -31.53 8.35 -30.81
N ASN A 29 -31.56 7.23 -31.53
CA ASN A 29 -30.62 6.94 -32.60
C ASN A 29 -31.29 7.06 -33.98
N LYS A 30 -30.71 7.87 -34.86
CA LYS A 30 -31.26 8.11 -36.20
C LYS A 30 -31.16 6.88 -37.10
N GLU A 31 -30.18 6.00 -36.89
CA GLU A 31 -29.91 4.83 -37.74
C GLU A 31 -31.06 3.80 -37.77
N ILE A 32 -31.99 3.88 -36.81
CA ILE A 32 -33.17 3.03 -36.66
C ILE A 32 -34.10 3.10 -37.86
N PHE A 33 -34.10 4.21 -38.62
CA PHE A 33 -34.97 4.36 -39.78
C PHE A 33 -34.85 3.16 -40.74
N LEU A 34 -33.61 2.68 -40.97
CA LEU A 34 -33.34 1.56 -41.86
C LEU A 34 -33.85 0.24 -41.27
N ARG A 35 -33.71 0.04 -39.96
CA ARG A 35 -34.27 -1.12 -39.24
C ARG A 35 -35.79 -1.17 -39.41
N GLU A 36 -36.48 -0.05 -39.20
CA GLU A 36 -37.94 0.01 -39.29
C GLU A 36 -38.43 -0.20 -40.72
N LEU A 37 -37.77 0.40 -41.72
CA LEU A 37 -38.14 0.20 -43.13
C LEU A 37 -37.93 -1.25 -43.57
N ILE A 38 -36.79 -1.87 -43.23
CA ILE A 38 -36.53 -3.28 -43.54
C ILE A 38 -37.51 -4.20 -42.79
N SER A 39 -37.86 -3.88 -41.55
CA SER A 39 -38.85 -4.66 -40.78
C SER A 39 -40.23 -4.60 -41.45
N ASN A 40 -40.65 -3.43 -41.92
CA ASN A 40 -41.91 -3.27 -42.65
C ASN A 40 -41.89 -4.02 -43.99
N ALA A 41 -40.77 -3.99 -44.71
CA ALA A 41 -40.56 -4.78 -45.92
C ALA A 41 -40.66 -6.29 -45.65
N SER A 42 -40.03 -6.77 -44.57
CA SER A 42 -40.14 -8.18 -44.14
C SER A 42 -41.58 -8.56 -43.83
N ASP A 43 -42.32 -7.73 -43.08
CA ASP A 43 -43.74 -7.96 -42.78
C ASP A 43 -44.57 -8.03 -44.08
N ALA A 44 -44.25 -7.21 -45.09
CA ALA A 44 -44.92 -7.24 -46.40
C ALA A 44 -44.62 -8.51 -47.20
N LEU A 45 -43.38 -9.03 -47.10
CA LEU A 45 -42.98 -10.31 -47.69
C LEU A 45 -43.66 -11.48 -46.99
N ASP A 46 -43.77 -11.46 -45.66
CA ASP A 46 -44.49 -12.49 -44.90
C ASP A 46 -45.97 -12.55 -45.29
N LYS A 47 -46.62 -11.40 -45.52
CA LYS A 47 -48.02 -11.33 -45.98
C LYS A 47 -48.20 -11.99 -47.35
N ILE A 48 -47.36 -11.66 -48.32
CA ILE A 48 -47.48 -12.24 -49.66
C ILE A 48 -47.07 -13.71 -49.68
N ALA A 49 -46.07 -14.10 -48.88
CA ALA A 49 -45.68 -15.50 -48.73
C ALA A 49 -46.84 -16.34 -48.16
N PHE A 50 -47.54 -15.82 -47.15
CA PHE A 50 -48.74 -16.47 -46.62
C PHE A 50 -49.85 -16.58 -47.66
N GLN A 51 -50.18 -15.48 -48.34
CA GLN A 51 -51.20 -15.52 -49.41
C GLN A 51 -50.79 -16.48 -50.55
N GLY A 52 -49.52 -16.50 -50.93
CA GLY A 52 -48.95 -17.40 -51.93
C GLY A 52 -48.98 -18.87 -51.51
N SER A 53 -48.87 -19.15 -50.21
CA SER A 53 -49.02 -20.51 -49.66
C SER A 53 -50.47 -21.03 -49.77
N GLN A 54 -51.44 -20.12 -49.78
CA GLN A 54 -52.86 -20.44 -49.97
C GLN A 54 -53.24 -20.46 -51.46
N ASP A 55 -52.72 -19.51 -52.23
CA ASP A 55 -52.98 -19.32 -53.66
C ASP A 55 -51.68 -18.94 -54.41
N PRO A 56 -51.02 -19.91 -55.07
CA PRO A 56 -49.78 -19.66 -55.82
C PRO A 56 -49.88 -18.59 -56.90
N SER A 57 -51.08 -18.31 -57.44
CA SER A 57 -51.25 -17.29 -58.49
C SER A 57 -50.88 -15.89 -58.01
N LYS A 58 -50.97 -15.61 -56.71
CA LYS A 58 -50.59 -14.33 -56.10
C LYS A 58 -49.09 -14.03 -56.23
N LEU A 59 -48.26 -15.05 -56.47
CA LEU A 59 -46.81 -14.90 -56.68
C LEU A 59 -46.41 -14.73 -58.14
N GLU A 60 -47.29 -14.96 -59.13
CA GLU A 60 -46.93 -14.95 -60.56
C GLU A 60 -46.38 -13.60 -61.04
N ALA A 61 -46.90 -12.49 -60.53
CA ALA A 61 -46.45 -11.14 -60.90
C ALA A 61 -44.99 -10.87 -60.49
N GLU A 62 -44.52 -11.46 -59.39
CA GLU A 62 -43.14 -11.38 -58.93
C GLU A 62 -42.83 -12.61 -58.06
N PRO A 63 -42.13 -13.62 -58.60
CA PRO A 63 -41.87 -14.86 -57.86
C PRO A 63 -40.74 -14.70 -56.82
N ASN A 64 -39.87 -13.70 -56.96
CA ASN A 64 -38.74 -13.52 -56.05
C ASN A 64 -39.15 -12.70 -54.83
N LEU A 65 -38.81 -13.19 -53.63
CA LEU A 65 -39.03 -12.50 -52.37
C LEU A 65 -37.69 -11.96 -51.84
N CYS A 66 -37.45 -10.67 -52.01
CA CYS A 66 -36.25 -9.98 -51.55
C CYS A 66 -36.50 -8.51 -51.19
N ILE A 67 -35.52 -7.94 -50.50
CA ILE A 67 -35.43 -6.52 -50.15
C ILE A 67 -34.16 -5.96 -50.80
N LYS A 68 -34.26 -4.81 -51.46
CA LYS A 68 -33.15 -4.11 -52.08
C LYS A 68 -32.95 -2.74 -51.43
N VAL A 69 -31.72 -2.41 -51.09
CA VAL A 69 -31.33 -1.10 -50.55
C VAL A 69 -30.40 -0.40 -51.53
N THR A 70 -30.75 0.82 -51.89
CA THR A 70 -30.09 1.58 -52.96
C THR A 70 -29.74 2.98 -52.48
N PRO A 71 -28.47 3.28 -52.14
CA PRO A 71 -28.02 4.65 -51.97
C PRO A 71 -27.79 5.31 -53.33
N ASP A 72 -28.24 6.56 -53.47
CA ASP A 72 -28.06 7.39 -54.67
C ASP A 72 -27.50 8.75 -54.26
N ARG A 73 -26.20 8.96 -54.52
CA ARG A 73 -25.50 10.18 -54.15
C ARG A 73 -25.93 11.38 -54.99
N ASP A 74 -26.24 11.16 -56.27
CA ASP A 74 -26.58 12.24 -57.19
C ASP A 74 -27.98 12.80 -56.89
N ALA A 75 -28.91 11.92 -56.52
CA ALA A 75 -30.26 12.30 -56.11
C ALA A 75 -30.37 12.66 -54.62
N GLY A 76 -29.34 12.39 -53.81
CA GLY A 76 -29.38 12.56 -52.35
C GLY A 76 -30.41 11.64 -51.67
N THR A 77 -30.58 10.41 -52.16
CA THR A 77 -31.63 9.50 -51.69
C THR A 77 -31.12 8.15 -51.23
N VAL A 78 -31.88 7.53 -50.32
CA VAL A 78 -31.78 6.10 -50.02
C VAL A 78 -33.13 5.47 -50.33
N THR A 79 -33.13 4.43 -51.15
CA THR A 79 -34.34 3.69 -51.52
C THR A 79 -34.33 2.30 -50.89
N VAL A 80 -35.40 1.96 -50.16
CA VAL A 80 -35.68 0.60 -49.70
C VAL A 80 -36.82 0.05 -50.54
N GLU A 81 -36.55 -1.01 -51.30
CA GLU A 81 -37.50 -1.66 -52.20
C GLU A 81 -37.79 -3.08 -51.70
N ASP A 82 -39.06 -3.42 -51.57
CA ASP A 82 -39.53 -4.77 -51.25
C ASP A 82 -40.41 -5.32 -52.37
N THR A 83 -40.36 -6.63 -52.53
CA THR A 83 -41.19 -7.42 -53.46
C THR A 83 -42.40 -8.04 -52.76
N GLY A 84 -42.83 -7.43 -51.65
CA GLY A 84 -43.93 -7.86 -50.80
C GLY A 84 -45.30 -7.70 -51.46
N ILE A 85 -46.34 -7.66 -50.63
CA ILE A 85 -47.74 -7.57 -51.10
C ILE A 85 -48.08 -6.24 -51.80
N GLY A 86 -47.37 -5.15 -51.48
CA GLY A 86 -47.70 -3.81 -51.94
C GLY A 86 -48.93 -3.21 -51.22
N MET A 87 -49.32 -2.01 -51.61
CA MET A 87 -50.49 -1.30 -51.08
C MET A 87 -51.38 -0.80 -52.22
N THR A 88 -52.70 -0.86 -52.04
CA THR A 88 -53.66 -0.15 -52.88
C THR A 88 -53.69 1.34 -52.54
N ARG A 89 -54.30 2.17 -53.40
CA ARG A 89 -54.48 3.60 -53.14
C ARG A 89 -55.18 3.87 -51.80
N GLU A 90 -56.19 3.08 -51.47
CA GLU A 90 -56.95 3.21 -50.23
C GLU A 90 -56.12 2.82 -49.02
N GLU A 91 -55.31 1.76 -49.13
CA GLU A 91 -54.39 1.33 -48.07
C GLU A 91 -53.29 2.36 -47.82
N MET A 92 -52.77 3.03 -48.86
CA MET A 92 -51.81 4.13 -48.68
C MET A 92 -52.41 5.28 -47.86
N ILE A 93 -53.65 5.67 -48.16
CA ILE A 93 -54.36 6.72 -47.41
C ILE A 93 -54.61 6.27 -45.96
N LEU A 94 -55.02 5.02 -45.77
CA LEU A 94 -55.43 4.48 -44.47
C LEU A 94 -54.26 4.16 -43.55
N HIS A 95 -53.18 3.58 -44.07
CA HIS A 95 -52.06 3.04 -43.29
C HIS A 95 -50.85 3.96 -43.23
N LEU A 96 -50.54 4.71 -44.30
CA LEU A 96 -49.46 5.71 -44.28
C LEU A 96 -49.96 7.09 -43.84
N GLY A 97 -51.23 7.39 -44.10
CA GLY A 97 -51.86 8.67 -43.75
C GLY A 97 -52.44 8.76 -42.34
N THR A 98 -52.55 7.65 -41.61
CA THR A 98 -53.13 7.62 -40.25
C THR A 98 -52.12 7.12 -39.24
N ILE A 99 -51.76 7.98 -38.28
CA ILE A 99 -50.84 7.63 -37.19
C ILE A 99 -51.49 6.57 -36.29
N ALA A 100 -50.68 5.61 -35.82
CA ALA A 100 -51.09 4.51 -34.94
C ALA A 100 -52.09 3.52 -35.55
N LYS A 101 -52.13 3.44 -36.89
CA LYS A 101 -52.89 2.42 -37.62
C LYS A 101 -51.95 1.52 -38.40
N SER A 102 -51.90 0.24 -38.04
CA SER A 102 -51.04 -0.75 -38.68
C SER A 102 -51.84 -1.74 -39.52
N GLY A 103 -51.51 -1.83 -40.81
CA GLY A 103 -52.03 -2.90 -41.68
C GLY A 103 -51.52 -4.29 -41.29
N THR A 104 -50.42 -4.39 -40.56
CA THR A 104 -49.92 -5.66 -40.00
C THR A 104 -50.80 -6.14 -38.87
N LYS A 105 -51.27 -5.24 -37.99
CA LYS A 105 -52.22 -5.60 -36.93
C LYS A 105 -53.55 -6.11 -37.51
N ALA A 106 -54.10 -5.39 -38.49
CA ALA A 106 -55.34 -5.79 -39.15
C ALA A 106 -55.22 -7.16 -39.86
N PHE A 107 -54.07 -7.43 -40.48
CA PHE A 107 -53.79 -8.73 -41.10
C PHE A 107 -53.73 -9.86 -40.06
N MET A 108 -53.03 -9.65 -38.94
CA MET A 108 -52.94 -10.62 -37.84
C MET A 108 -54.31 -10.95 -37.23
N GLU A 109 -55.19 -9.95 -37.08
CA GLU A 109 -56.58 -10.16 -36.63
C GLU A 109 -57.40 -10.97 -37.66
N ALA A 110 -57.15 -10.79 -38.96
CA ALA A 110 -57.83 -11.52 -40.02
C ALA A 110 -57.38 -12.99 -40.16
N VAL A 111 -56.13 -13.30 -39.79
CA VAL A 111 -55.51 -14.64 -39.91
C VAL A 111 -55.85 -15.57 -38.72
N SER A 112 -56.90 -15.24 -37.95
CA SER A 112 -57.33 -15.94 -36.74
C SER A 112 -57.79 -17.40 -36.95
N ALA A 113 -56.86 -18.34 -37.14
CA ALA A 113 -56.84 -19.75 -36.68
C ALA A 113 -55.84 -20.59 -37.51
N GLY A 114 -54.67 -20.90 -36.94
CA GLY A 114 -53.83 -22.02 -37.39
C GLY A 114 -52.53 -21.68 -38.12
N ALA A 115 -52.17 -20.41 -38.30
CA ALA A 115 -50.90 -20.01 -38.89
C ALA A 115 -49.92 -19.49 -37.83
N ASP A 116 -48.72 -20.08 -37.75
CA ASP A 116 -47.63 -19.64 -36.87
C ASP A 116 -46.91 -18.44 -37.51
N MET A 117 -47.61 -17.30 -37.58
CA MET A 117 -47.08 -16.05 -38.15
C MET A 117 -46.82 -15.03 -37.04
N SER A 118 -45.59 -14.55 -36.94
CA SER A 118 -45.16 -13.60 -35.93
C SER A 118 -44.63 -12.30 -36.56
N MET A 119 -45.53 -11.38 -36.93
CA MET A 119 -45.15 -10.07 -37.50
C MET A 119 -44.86 -9.02 -36.41
N ILE A 120 -43.97 -8.06 -36.71
CA ILE A 120 -43.38 -7.16 -35.69
C ILE A 120 -44.05 -5.78 -35.70
N GLY A 121 -44.49 -5.29 -36.86
CA GLY A 121 -45.02 -3.94 -37.11
C GLY A 121 -46.38 -3.59 -36.51
N GLN A 122 -46.64 -3.84 -35.23
CA GLN A 122 -47.99 -3.71 -34.65
C GLN A 122 -48.41 -2.29 -34.24
N PHE A 123 -47.47 -1.37 -34.04
CA PHE A 123 -47.74 -0.01 -33.51
C PHE A 123 -48.24 1.00 -34.54
N GLY A 124 -47.89 0.85 -35.82
CA GLY A 124 -48.29 1.79 -36.88
C GLY A 124 -47.62 3.17 -36.80
N VAL A 125 -46.38 3.23 -36.29
CA VAL A 125 -45.58 4.48 -36.22
C VAL A 125 -44.16 4.35 -36.77
N GLY A 126 -43.66 3.12 -37.00
CA GLY A 126 -42.28 2.85 -37.43
C GLY A 126 -41.93 3.50 -38.78
N PHE A 127 -42.90 3.59 -39.71
CA PHE A 127 -42.71 4.25 -41.01
C PHE A 127 -42.21 5.70 -40.86
N TYR A 128 -42.75 6.46 -39.90
CA TYR A 128 -42.39 7.86 -39.73
C TYR A 128 -40.97 8.09 -39.18
N SER A 129 -40.27 7.04 -38.75
CA SER A 129 -38.84 7.12 -38.42
C SER A 129 -37.98 7.48 -39.63
N SER A 130 -38.46 7.31 -40.87
CA SER A 130 -37.77 7.79 -42.08
C SER A 130 -37.49 9.29 -42.06
N TYR A 131 -38.36 10.10 -41.43
CA TYR A 131 -38.19 11.54 -41.29
C TYR A 131 -37.13 11.96 -40.26
N LEU A 132 -36.55 11.01 -39.50
CA LEU A 132 -35.34 11.27 -38.71
C LEU A 132 -34.22 11.74 -39.62
N VAL A 133 -34.08 11.08 -40.77
CA VAL A 133 -32.97 11.30 -41.71
C VAL A 133 -33.40 12.02 -42.99
N SER A 134 -34.70 12.05 -43.29
CA SER A 134 -35.23 12.61 -44.55
C SER A 134 -36.03 13.89 -44.37
N GLU A 135 -35.91 14.80 -45.34
CA GLU A 135 -36.78 15.98 -45.48
C GLU A 135 -38.12 15.62 -46.14
N LYS A 136 -38.08 14.64 -47.04
CA LYS A 136 -39.21 14.20 -47.84
C LYS A 136 -39.16 12.70 -48.01
N VAL A 137 -40.31 12.06 -47.97
CA VAL A 137 -40.44 10.61 -48.22
C VAL A 137 -41.45 10.42 -49.34
N ARG A 138 -41.06 9.63 -50.32
CA ARG A 138 -41.93 9.22 -51.43
C ARG A 138 -42.07 7.70 -51.40
N VAL A 139 -43.29 7.22 -51.50
CA VAL A 139 -43.60 5.79 -51.51
C VAL A 139 -44.26 5.47 -52.84
N VAL A 140 -43.65 4.57 -53.61
CA VAL A 140 -44.20 4.05 -54.87
C VAL A 140 -44.61 2.61 -54.60
N SER A 141 -45.90 2.29 -54.72
CA SER A 141 -46.40 0.96 -54.38
C SER A 141 -47.34 0.42 -55.45
N LYS A 142 -47.27 -0.90 -55.66
CA LYS A 142 -48.19 -1.64 -56.52
C LYS A 142 -48.61 -2.94 -55.84
N SER A 143 -49.91 -3.06 -55.55
CA SER A 143 -50.55 -4.31 -55.20
C SER A 143 -50.96 -5.08 -56.47
N ASN A 144 -51.18 -6.39 -56.34
CA ASN A 144 -51.83 -7.19 -57.38
C ASN A 144 -53.28 -6.72 -57.64
N ASP A 145 -53.92 -6.14 -56.62
CA ASP A 145 -55.33 -5.76 -56.65
C ASP A 145 -55.55 -4.29 -57.07
N ASP A 146 -54.50 -3.55 -57.43
CA ASP A 146 -54.58 -2.14 -57.84
C ASP A 146 -53.44 -1.73 -58.81
N GLU A 147 -53.52 -0.52 -59.37
CA GLU A 147 -52.49 0.09 -60.19
C GLU A 147 -51.33 0.67 -59.35
N GLN A 148 -50.22 1.04 -60.00
CA GLN A 148 -49.11 1.69 -59.32
C GLN A 148 -49.48 3.12 -58.90
N HIS A 149 -49.26 3.43 -57.63
CA HIS A 149 -49.55 4.73 -57.05
C HIS A 149 -48.33 5.31 -56.34
N ILE A 150 -48.26 6.65 -56.29
CA ILE A 150 -47.26 7.40 -55.56
C ILE A 150 -47.93 8.11 -54.39
N TRP A 151 -47.31 7.98 -53.21
CA TRP A 151 -47.60 8.76 -52.01
C TRP A 151 -46.38 9.64 -51.71
N GLU A 152 -46.59 10.90 -51.31
CA GLU A 152 -45.50 11.81 -50.94
C GLU A 152 -45.87 12.70 -49.76
N SER A 153 -44.92 12.91 -48.85
CA SER A 153 -45.06 13.86 -47.75
C SER A 153 -43.70 14.38 -47.25
N THR A 154 -43.74 15.55 -46.61
CA THR A 154 -42.62 16.21 -45.90
C THR A 154 -42.84 16.22 -44.39
N ALA A 155 -43.77 15.38 -43.87
CA ALA A 155 -44.19 15.36 -42.47
C ALA A 155 -44.79 16.68 -41.92
N GLY A 156 -45.15 17.63 -42.79
CA GLY A 156 -45.78 18.91 -42.42
C GLY A 156 -47.28 18.86 -42.10
N GLY A 157 -47.82 17.68 -41.78
CA GLY A 157 -49.24 17.47 -41.46
C GLY A 157 -50.14 17.10 -42.65
N THR A 158 -49.62 17.08 -43.88
CA THR A 158 -50.35 16.67 -45.10
C THR A 158 -49.53 15.70 -45.96
N PHE A 159 -50.21 14.99 -46.85
CA PHE A 159 -49.60 14.09 -47.83
C PHE A 159 -50.41 14.09 -49.14
N LEU A 160 -49.78 13.68 -50.23
CA LEU A 160 -50.37 13.58 -51.57
C LEU A 160 -50.40 12.13 -52.03
N VAL A 161 -51.45 11.73 -52.77
CA VAL A 161 -51.56 10.40 -53.40
C VAL A 161 -52.10 10.52 -54.81
N TRP A 162 -51.39 9.98 -55.79
CA TRP A 162 -51.81 9.98 -57.20
C TRP A 162 -51.37 8.71 -57.93
N LYS A 163 -52.05 8.40 -59.04
CA LYS A 163 -51.67 7.29 -59.92
C LYS A 163 -50.35 7.59 -60.63
N ASP A 164 -49.43 6.65 -60.63
CA ASP A 164 -48.17 6.80 -61.36
C ASP A 164 -48.41 6.61 -62.86
N THR A 165 -48.31 7.69 -63.62
CA THR A 165 -48.47 7.66 -65.09
C THR A 165 -47.16 7.91 -65.83
N THR A 166 -46.16 8.45 -65.14
CA THR A 166 -44.86 8.79 -65.73
C THR A 166 -43.82 7.70 -65.51
N PHE A 167 -44.00 6.87 -64.49
CA PHE A 167 -43.08 5.79 -64.12
C PHE A 167 -41.64 6.27 -63.94
N GLU A 168 -41.46 7.51 -63.47
CA GLU A 168 -40.15 8.15 -63.25
C GLU A 168 -39.27 7.32 -62.31
N HIS A 169 -39.87 6.63 -61.34
CA HIS A 169 -39.19 5.77 -60.35
C HIS A 169 -39.20 4.28 -60.74
N GLY A 170 -39.47 4.01 -62.01
CA GLY A 170 -39.57 2.67 -62.60
C GLY A 170 -40.93 2.00 -62.41
N VAL A 171 -41.20 1.02 -63.27
CA VAL A 171 -42.38 0.15 -63.17
C VAL A 171 -42.10 -0.97 -62.18
N ILE A 172 -42.94 -1.11 -61.17
CA ILE A 172 -42.89 -2.20 -60.19
C ILE A 172 -43.91 -3.25 -60.61
N SER A 173 -43.56 -4.53 -60.52
CA SER A 173 -44.47 -5.65 -60.78
C SER A 173 -45.43 -5.88 -59.61
N ARG A 174 -44.88 -5.96 -58.39
CA ARG A 174 -45.57 -6.03 -57.09
C ARG A 174 -44.62 -5.56 -55.98
N GLY A 175 -45.16 -4.90 -54.95
CA GLY A 175 -44.39 -4.48 -53.77
C GLY A 175 -44.32 -2.96 -53.61
N THR A 176 -43.28 -2.47 -52.94
CA THR A 176 -43.14 -1.06 -52.57
C THR A 176 -41.70 -0.56 -52.65
N LYS A 177 -41.51 0.68 -53.12
CA LYS A 177 -40.28 1.47 -53.00
C LYS A 177 -40.52 2.62 -52.02
N VAL A 178 -39.74 2.68 -50.95
CA VAL A 178 -39.69 3.83 -50.05
C VAL A 178 -38.42 4.62 -50.35
N ILE A 179 -38.59 5.82 -50.89
CA ILE A 179 -37.53 6.73 -51.29
C ILE A 179 -37.40 7.83 -50.24
N CYS A 180 -36.28 7.81 -49.53
CA CYS A 180 -35.92 8.73 -48.47
C CYS A 180 -35.01 9.82 -49.06
N TYR A 181 -35.53 11.04 -49.22
CA TYR A 181 -34.73 12.20 -49.62
C TYR A 181 -34.04 12.76 -48.38
N LEU A 182 -32.73 12.52 -48.27
CA LEU A 182 -31.99 12.79 -47.05
C LEU A 182 -31.81 14.28 -46.80
N LYS A 183 -31.73 14.66 -45.53
CA LYS A 183 -31.28 16.00 -45.11
C LYS A 183 -29.80 16.16 -45.43
N ASP A 184 -29.37 17.40 -45.65
CA ASP A 184 -27.97 17.74 -45.97
C ASP A 184 -26.97 17.21 -44.92
N ASP A 185 -27.37 17.17 -43.64
CA ASP A 185 -26.55 16.71 -42.52
C ASP A 185 -26.56 15.18 -42.31
N GLN A 186 -27.22 14.42 -43.21
CA GLN A 186 -27.37 12.95 -43.12
C GLN A 186 -26.71 12.21 -44.29
N ALA A 187 -25.77 12.85 -44.99
CA ALA A 187 -25.07 12.27 -46.14
C ALA A 187 -24.31 10.97 -45.81
N GLU A 188 -24.04 10.66 -44.53
CA GLU A 188 -23.43 9.39 -44.10
C GLU A 188 -24.23 8.16 -44.56
N PHE A 189 -25.55 8.27 -44.69
CA PHE A 189 -26.39 7.15 -45.13
C PHE A 189 -26.40 6.96 -46.65
N LEU A 190 -25.69 7.81 -47.41
CA LEU A 190 -25.42 7.61 -48.84
C LEU A 190 -24.18 6.72 -49.07
N GLU A 191 -23.44 6.40 -48.00
CA GLU A 191 -22.27 5.52 -48.08
C GLU A 191 -22.71 4.05 -48.00
N SER A 192 -22.41 3.26 -49.03
CA SER A 192 -22.76 1.83 -49.06
C SER A 192 -22.18 1.07 -47.87
N ASP A 193 -20.95 1.38 -47.44
CA ASP A 193 -20.34 0.74 -46.27
C ASP A 193 -21.11 1.03 -44.98
N ARG A 194 -21.56 2.28 -44.79
CA ARG A 194 -22.38 2.66 -43.63
C ARG A 194 -23.70 1.91 -43.63
N LEU A 195 -24.40 1.84 -44.77
CA LEU A 195 -25.65 1.07 -44.88
C LEU A 195 -25.41 -0.43 -44.63
N LYS A 196 -24.29 -0.98 -45.11
CA LYS A 196 -23.88 -2.37 -44.88
C LYS A 196 -23.73 -2.65 -43.38
N GLU A 197 -23.03 -1.79 -42.64
CA GLU A 197 -22.90 -1.89 -41.18
C GLU A 197 -24.27 -1.90 -40.49
N LEU A 198 -25.17 -1.01 -40.88
CA LEU A 198 -26.49 -0.90 -40.28
C LEU A 198 -27.37 -2.12 -40.56
N ILE A 199 -27.36 -2.64 -41.79
CA ILE A 199 -28.07 -3.87 -42.14
C ILE A 199 -27.50 -5.05 -41.35
N MET A 200 -26.17 -5.17 -41.25
CA MET A 200 -25.52 -6.24 -40.47
C MET A 200 -25.80 -6.11 -38.96
N LYS A 201 -25.96 -4.90 -38.45
CA LYS A 201 -26.28 -4.65 -37.04
C LYS A 201 -27.74 -4.99 -36.71
N HIS A 202 -28.67 -4.46 -37.50
CA HIS A 202 -30.09 -4.45 -37.15
C HIS A 202 -30.89 -5.58 -37.79
N SER A 203 -30.46 -6.04 -38.96
CA SER A 203 -31.26 -6.87 -39.87
C SER A 203 -30.51 -8.12 -40.36
N ALA A 204 -29.38 -8.48 -39.75
CA ALA A 204 -28.55 -9.63 -40.15
C ALA A 204 -29.29 -10.99 -40.14
N PHE A 205 -30.42 -11.10 -39.44
CA PHE A 205 -31.18 -12.34 -39.29
C PHE A 205 -32.62 -12.24 -39.79
N VAL A 206 -32.94 -11.19 -40.57
CA VAL A 206 -34.19 -11.12 -41.31
C VAL A 206 -34.28 -12.30 -42.28
N GLY A 207 -35.45 -12.93 -42.38
CA GLY A 207 -35.64 -14.20 -43.08
C GLY A 207 -35.56 -14.12 -44.61
N TYR A 208 -35.54 -12.92 -45.19
CA TYR A 208 -35.51 -12.67 -46.63
C TYR A 208 -34.17 -12.07 -47.06
N PRO A 209 -33.69 -12.36 -48.29
CA PRO A 209 -32.46 -11.76 -48.83
C PRO A 209 -32.52 -10.22 -48.85
N ILE A 210 -31.47 -9.58 -48.31
CA ILE A 210 -31.28 -8.13 -48.35
C ILE A 210 -30.07 -7.83 -49.24
N ASP A 211 -30.34 -7.35 -50.45
CA ASP A 211 -29.32 -6.94 -51.41
C ASP A 211 -29.04 -5.44 -51.28
N LEU A 212 -27.77 -5.06 -51.14
CA LEU A 212 -27.34 -3.67 -51.09
C LEU A 212 -26.56 -3.32 -52.35
N ARG A 213 -26.87 -2.16 -52.97
CA ARG A 213 -26.08 -1.61 -54.06
C ARG A 213 -24.78 -1.02 -53.52
N MET A 214 -23.67 -1.73 -53.74
CA MET A 214 -22.33 -1.33 -53.34
C MET A 214 -21.68 -0.46 -54.41
N GLU A 215 -21.10 0.66 -53.98
CA GLU A 215 -20.26 1.53 -54.81
C GLU A 215 -18.79 1.07 -54.73
N HIS A 216 -18.19 0.71 -55.85
CA HIS A 216 -16.76 0.38 -55.93
C HIS A 216 -16.01 1.46 -56.69
N ARG A 217 -15.05 2.10 -56.01
CA ARG A 217 -14.15 3.09 -56.60
C ARG A 217 -12.84 2.43 -56.97
N LYS A 218 -12.50 2.44 -58.26
CA LYS A 218 -11.20 1.99 -58.76
C LYS A 218 -10.42 3.20 -59.24
N GLU A 219 -9.26 3.45 -58.63
CA GLU A 219 -8.33 4.48 -59.08
C GLU A 219 -7.34 3.85 -60.06
N GLU A 220 -7.33 4.33 -61.30
CA GLU A 220 -6.34 3.94 -62.31
C GLU A 220 -5.52 5.18 -62.70
N GLU A 221 -4.19 5.03 -62.75
CA GLU A 221 -3.32 6.04 -63.35
C GLU A 221 -3.44 5.92 -64.87
N VAL A 222 -3.98 6.96 -65.51
CA VAL A 222 -4.12 7.00 -66.97
C VAL A 222 -3.16 8.05 -67.50
N GLU A 223 -2.34 7.64 -68.46
CA GLU A 223 -1.45 8.55 -69.17
C GLU A 223 -2.29 9.33 -70.20
N VAL A 224 -2.40 10.64 -69.98
CA VAL A 224 -3.07 11.54 -70.91
C VAL A 224 -1.99 12.22 -71.75
N HIS A 225 -2.05 12.01 -73.06
CA HIS A 225 -1.23 12.73 -74.02
C HIS A 225 -2.04 13.91 -74.56
N GLU A 226 -1.75 15.14 -74.10
CA GLU A 226 -2.27 16.35 -74.73
C GLU A 226 -1.36 16.75 -75.92
N GLU A 227 -1.96 17.15 -77.04
CA GLU A 227 -1.20 17.52 -78.26
C GLU A 227 -0.31 18.75 -78.00
N GLY A 228 1.00 18.52 -77.85
CA GLY A 228 2.01 19.57 -77.67
C GLY A 228 3.03 19.31 -76.56
N GLU A 229 2.85 18.27 -75.72
CA GLU A 229 3.78 17.95 -74.62
C GLU A 229 4.64 16.70 -74.90
N GLU A 230 5.94 16.76 -74.57
CA GLU A 230 6.93 15.69 -74.84
C GLU A 230 6.87 14.51 -73.84
N ALA A 231 6.05 14.59 -72.78
CA ALA A 231 5.87 13.51 -71.80
C ALA A 231 4.40 13.35 -71.36
N PRO A 232 3.87 12.11 -71.23
CA PRO A 232 2.50 11.88 -70.77
C PRO A 232 2.26 12.38 -69.35
N GLU A 233 1.18 13.14 -69.15
CA GLU A 233 0.75 13.55 -67.82
C GLU A 233 -0.03 12.41 -67.17
N LYS A 234 0.43 11.94 -66.00
CA LYS A 234 -0.26 10.89 -65.23
C LYS A 234 -1.45 11.50 -64.50
N ARG A 235 -2.66 11.29 -65.02
CA ARG A 235 -3.91 11.71 -64.35
C ARG A 235 -4.56 10.51 -63.66
N ARG A 236 -4.99 10.71 -62.41
CA ARG A 236 -5.76 9.71 -61.66
C ARG A 236 -7.20 9.73 -62.17
N LYS A 237 -7.65 8.65 -62.81
CA LYS A 237 -9.05 8.47 -63.19
C LYS A 237 -9.72 7.57 -62.16
N VAL A 238 -10.69 8.12 -61.44
CA VAL A 238 -11.57 7.34 -60.55
C VAL A 238 -12.72 6.81 -61.38
N THR A 239 -12.81 5.49 -61.54
CA THR A 239 -13.98 4.84 -62.16
C THR A 239 -14.88 4.30 -61.05
N VAL A 240 -16.13 4.74 -61.02
CA VAL A 240 -17.15 4.26 -60.09
C VAL A 240 -17.97 3.16 -60.78
N SER A 241 -18.08 2.01 -60.15
CA SER A 241 -18.93 0.89 -60.62
C SER A 241 -19.86 0.44 -59.49
N TYR A 242 -21.01 -0.13 -59.84
CA TYR A 242 -22.00 -0.59 -58.88
C TYR A 242 -22.20 -2.09 -58.99
N SER A 243 -22.32 -2.77 -57.85
CA SER A 243 -22.67 -4.18 -57.78
C SER A 243 -23.73 -4.43 -56.70
N TRP A 244 -24.51 -5.50 -56.85
CA TRP A 244 -25.43 -5.94 -55.80
C TRP A 244 -24.71 -6.96 -54.91
N GLU A 245 -24.71 -6.71 -53.60
CA GLU A 245 -24.17 -7.64 -52.62
C GLU A 245 -25.27 -8.08 -51.65
N LEU A 246 -25.45 -9.40 -51.49
CA LEU A 246 -26.30 -9.97 -50.44
C LEU A 246 -25.64 -9.75 -49.08
N ILE A 247 -26.29 -8.99 -48.20
CA ILE A 247 -25.69 -8.58 -46.91
C ILE A 247 -25.98 -9.60 -45.79
N ASN A 248 -27.24 -9.98 -45.58
CA ASN A 248 -27.65 -10.86 -44.47
C ASN A 248 -27.38 -12.36 -44.74
N LYS A 249 -26.11 -12.73 -44.91
CA LYS A 249 -25.70 -14.12 -45.16
C LYS A 249 -25.85 -15.04 -43.93
N ASN A 250 -25.95 -14.46 -42.74
CA ASN A 250 -25.97 -15.19 -41.48
C ASN A 250 -27.31 -15.88 -41.25
N LYS A 251 -27.26 -17.18 -40.93
CA LYS A 251 -28.47 -17.95 -40.60
C LYS A 251 -28.75 -17.89 -39.10
N PRO A 252 -30.03 -17.77 -38.66
CA PRO A 252 -30.39 -17.76 -37.24
C PRO A 252 -30.26 -19.17 -36.64
N LEU A 253 -29.07 -19.53 -36.20
CA LEU A 253 -28.75 -20.89 -35.73
C LEU A 253 -29.57 -21.32 -34.50
N TRP A 254 -29.95 -20.37 -33.63
CA TRP A 254 -30.74 -20.64 -32.42
C TRP A 254 -32.18 -21.07 -32.69
N LEU A 255 -32.66 -20.91 -33.93
CA LEU A 255 -33.99 -21.36 -34.34
C LEU A 255 -34.00 -22.81 -34.84
N ARG A 256 -32.82 -23.38 -35.15
CA ARG A 256 -32.67 -24.75 -35.62
C ARG A 256 -32.54 -25.71 -34.44
N PRO A 257 -32.97 -26.98 -34.59
CA PRO A 257 -32.65 -28.02 -33.62
C PRO A 257 -31.14 -28.16 -33.43
N ALA A 258 -30.67 -28.20 -32.18
CA ALA A 258 -29.24 -28.21 -31.85
C ALA A 258 -28.47 -29.37 -32.51
N GLU A 259 -29.12 -30.53 -32.66
CA GLU A 259 -28.57 -31.75 -33.29
C GLU A 259 -28.24 -31.57 -34.78
N GLY A 260 -28.89 -30.62 -35.45
CA GLY A 260 -28.74 -30.36 -36.87
C GLY A 260 -27.77 -29.23 -37.20
N VAL A 261 -26.99 -28.73 -36.23
CA VAL A 261 -26.05 -27.61 -36.41
C VAL A 261 -24.62 -28.11 -36.24
N ALA A 262 -23.78 -27.91 -37.27
CA ALA A 262 -22.39 -28.32 -37.22
C ALA A 262 -21.54 -27.37 -36.34
N HIS A 263 -20.39 -27.84 -35.86
CA HIS A 263 -19.50 -27.03 -35.02
C HIS A 263 -18.98 -25.78 -35.75
N GLU A 264 -18.68 -25.92 -37.03
CA GLU A 264 -18.19 -24.85 -37.90
C GLU A 264 -19.22 -23.71 -38.03
N GLU A 265 -20.52 -24.04 -38.08
CA GLU A 265 -21.58 -23.03 -38.12
C GLU A 265 -21.63 -22.21 -36.81
N TYR A 266 -21.47 -22.87 -35.65
CA TYR A 266 -21.37 -22.16 -34.37
C TYR A 266 -20.12 -21.28 -34.29
N ALA A 267 -18.98 -21.76 -34.81
CA ALA A 267 -17.74 -21.01 -34.83
C ALA A 267 -17.84 -19.76 -35.73
N GLU A 268 -18.41 -19.88 -36.93
CA GLU A 268 -18.62 -18.75 -37.84
C GLU A 268 -19.54 -17.69 -37.22
N LEU A 269 -20.65 -18.13 -36.60
CA LEU A 269 -21.56 -17.20 -35.91
C LEU A 269 -20.88 -16.54 -34.70
N TYR A 270 -20.08 -17.29 -33.93
CA TYR A 270 -19.30 -16.73 -32.83
C TYR A 270 -18.38 -15.62 -33.30
N LYS A 271 -17.56 -15.87 -34.33
CA LYS A 271 -16.62 -14.88 -34.91
C LYS A 271 -17.33 -13.63 -35.40
N PHE A 272 -18.48 -13.80 -36.06
CA PHE A 272 -19.33 -12.69 -36.48
C PHE A 272 -19.82 -11.85 -35.28
N LEU A 273 -20.20 -12.48 -34.17
CA LEU A 273 -20.72 -11.78 -33.00
C LEU A 273 -19.62 -11.12 -32.15
N SER A 274 -18.49 -11.79 -31.97
CA SER A 274 -17.41 -11.37 -31.09
C SER A 274 -16.40 -10.44 -31.77
N GLY A 275 -16.28 -10.51 -33.10
CA GLY A 275 -15.17 -9.92 -33.85
C GLY A 275 -13.85 -10.66 -33.63
N ASP A 276 -13.89 -11.84 -33.00
CA ASP A 276 -12.73 -12.71 -32.81
C ASP A 276 -12.41 -13.47 -34.10
N TRP A 277 -11.15 -13.82 -34.29
CA TRP A 277 -10.67 -14.66 -35.38
C TRP A 277 -10.53 -16.13 -34.95
N GLU A 278 -10.40 -16.38 -33.64
CA GLU A 278 -10.40 -17.73 -33.06
C GLU A 278 -11.81 -18.27 -32.83
N ASP A 279 -11.90 -19.60 -32.67
CA ASP A 279 -13.13 -20.26 -32.28
C ASP A 279 -13.37 -20.11 -30.77
N HIS A 280 -14.64 -20.17 -30.38
CA HIS A 280 -15.07 -20.32 -28.99
C HIS A 280 -14.51 -21.58 -28.30
N LEU A 281 -14.38 -21.52 -26.97
CA LEU A 281 -14.03 -22.67 -26.13
C LEU A 281 -15.22 -23.61 -25.92
N ALA A 282 -16.42 -23.04 -25.74
CA ALA A 282 -17.67 -23.77 -25.56
C ALA A 282 -18.86 -22.97 -26.06
N VAL A 283 -19.89 -23.68 -26.52
CA VAL A 283 -21.22 -23.15 -26.85
C VAL A 283 -22.28 -23.89 -26.04
N LYS A 284 -23.29 -23.16 -25.58
CA LYS A 284 -24.51 -23.69 -25.02
C LYS A 284 -25.70 -23.24 -25.86
N HIS A 285 -26.36 -24.20 -26.51
CA HIS A 285 -27.63 -23.99 -27.21
C HIS A 285 -28.79 -24.23 -26.26
N VAL A 286 -29.61 -23.20 -26.08
CA VAL A 286 -30.74 -23.18 -25.16
C VAL A 286 -32.02 -23.01 -25.96
N ALA A 287 -32.96 -23.93 -25.76
CA ALA A 287 -34.36 -23.76 -26.13
C ALA A 287 -35.18 -24.02 -24.87
N GLN A 288 -35.67 -22.96 -24.22
CA GLN A 288 -36.38 -23.04 -22.96
C GLN A 288 -37.83 -22.62 -23.17
N GLY A 289 -38.75 -23.56 -22.95
CA GLY A 289 -40.20 -23.32 -22.97
C GLY A 289 -40.79 -23.24 -21.55
N GLY A 290 -41.92 -22.55 -21.37
CA GLY A 290 -42.66 -22.51 -20.11
C GLY A 290 -43.46 -21.22 -19.90
N GLN A 291 -43.16 -20.49 -18.82
CA GLN A 291 -43.85 -19.22 -18.51
C GLN A 291 -43.38 -18.07 -19.41
N VAL A 292 -42.14 -18.16 -19.91
CA VAL A 292 -41.54 -17.25 -20.88
C VAL A 292 -40.73 -18.11 -21.84
N ASP A 293 -41.07 -18.05 -23.11
CA ASP A 293 -40.37 -18.80 -24.14
C ASP A 293 -39.20 -17.97 -24.69
N PHE A 294 -38.01 -18.56 -24.66
CA PHE A 294 -36.83 -17.96 -25.29
C PHE A 294 -35.85 -19.02 -25.80
N LYS A 295 -35.14 -18.64 -26.85
CA LYS A 295 -34.04 -19.40 -27.44
C LYS A 295 -32.76 -18.59 -27.28
N ALA A 296 -31.64 -19.26 -27.00
CA ALA A 296 -30.37 -18.58 -26.83
C ALA A 296 -29.18 -19.41 -27.31
N LEU A 297 -28.15 -18.71 -27.76
CA LEU A 297 -26.81 -19.26 -27.97
C LEU A 297 -25.82 -18.50 -27.11
N LEU A 298 -25.14 -19.22 -26.23
CA LEU A 298 -24.19 -18.66 -25.28
C LEU A 298 -22.82 -19.26 -25.55
N TYR A 299 -21.81 -18.41 -25.62
CA TYR A 299 -20.45 -18.73 -26.03
C TYR A 299 -19.49 -18.35 -24.92
N CYS A 300 -18.62 -19.30 -24.54
CA CYS A 300 -17.41 -19.00 -23.79
C CYS A 300 -16.27 -18.75 -24.77
N PRO A 301 -15.67 -17.55 -24.79
CA PRO A 301 -14.44 -17.33 -25.56
C PRO A 301 -13.31 -18.25 -25.10
N LYS A 302 -12.32 -18.48 -25.98
CA LYS A 302 -11.11 -19.21 -25.64
C LYS A 302 -10.10 -18.36 -24.88
N ASN A 303 -9.97 -17.09 -25.25
CA ASN A 303 -9.07 -16.15 -24.61
C ASN A 303 -9.86 -15.03 -23.92
N ALA A 304 -9.31 -14.52 -22.82
CA ALA A 304 -9.83 -13.32 -22.20
C ALA A 304 -9.53 -12.08 -23.08
N PRO A 305 -10.49 -11.15 -23.24
CA PRO A 305 -10.21 -9.86 -23.87
C PRO A 305 -9.07 -9.12 -23.15
N LYS A 306 -8.15 -8.50 -23.88
CA LYS A 306 -6.97 -7.81 -23.29
C LYS A 306 -7.34 -6.75 -22.25
N ASP A 307 -8.51 -6.17 -22.39
CA ASP A 307 -9.07 -5.10 -21.58
C ASP A 307 -10.11 -5.61 -20.57
N MET A 308 -10.17 -6.93 -20.30
CA MET A 308 -11.15 -7.60 -19.43
C MET A 308 -11.39 -6.89 -18.09
N PHE A 309 -10.33 -6.44 -17.41
CA PHE A 309 -10.39 -5.82 -16.09
C PHE A 309 -10.20 -4.29 -16.11
N ASP A 310 -10.34 -3.65 -17.28
CA ASP A 310 -10.36 -2.19 -17.40
C ASP A 310 -11.70 -1.63 -16.91
N MET A 311 -11.70 -1.12 -15.67
CA MET A 311 -12.88 -0.56 -14.99
C MET A 311 -13.60 0.54 -15.78
N GLY A 312 -12.89 1.31 -16.62
CA GLY A 312 -13.48 2.36 -17.44
C GLY A 312 -14.26 1.85 -18.65
N LYS A 313 -13.95 0.63 -19.12
CA LYS A 313 -14.54 0.00 -20.32
C LYS A 313 -15.43 -1.20 -19.99
N MET A 314 -15.35 -1.74 -18.77
CA MET A 314 -16.12 -2.90 -18.33
C MET A 314 -17.65 -2.66 -18.37
N SER A 315 -18.10 -1.44 -18.13
CA SER A 315 -19.51 -1.03 -18.22
C SER A 315 -20.03 -0.82 -19.64
N GLN A 316 -19.13 -0.74 -20.63
CA GLN A 316 -19.45 -0.49 -22.04
C GLN A 316 -19.45 -1.76 -22.89
N ARG A 317 -18.99 -2.89 -22.36
CA ARG A 317 -18.93 -4.15 -23.11
C ARG A 317 -20.24 -4.92 -23.01
N PHE A 318 -21.00 -4.83 -24.08
CA PHE A 318 -22.13 -5.71 -24.30
C PHE A 318 -21.71 -7.07 -24.81
N SER A 319 -22.26 -8.08 -24.15
CA SER A 319 -21.90 -9.46 -24.41
C SER A 319 -23.09 -10.30 -24.84
N ILE A 320 -24.31 -9.87 -24.53
CA ILE A 320 -25.53 -10.53 -24.99
C ILE A 320 -26.34 -9.58 -25.88
N ARG A 321 -26.59 -10.02 -27.11
CA ARG A 321 -27.50 -9.35 -28.05
C ARG A 321 -28.91 -9.90 -27.86
N LEU A 322 -29.86 -9.01 -27.61
CA LEU A 322 -31.26 -9.37 -27.47
C LEU A 322 -32.01 -9.09 -28.76
N TYR A 323 -32.69 -10.13 -29.23
CA TYR A 323 -33.56 -10.15 -30.38
C TYR A 323 -34.99 -10.42 -29.92
N VAL A 324 -35.93 -9.88 -30.68
CA VAL A 324 -37.33 -10.23 -30.59
C VAL A 324 -37.79 -10.54 -32.00
N ARG A 325 -38.20 -11.79 -32.23
CA ARG A 325 -38.62 -12.28 -33.56
C ARG A 325 -37.55 -12.06 -34.62
N ARG A 326 -36.28 -12.32 -34.29
CA ARG A 326 -35.09 -12.13 -35.16
C ARG A 326 -34.71 -10.67 -35.46
N VAL A 327 -35.42 -9.68 -34.92
CA VAL A 327 -35.03 -8.27 -35.04
C VAL A 327 -34.20 -7.85 -33.83
N PHE A 328 -33.05 -7.23 -34.11
CA PHE A 328 -32.16 -6.73 -33.08
C PHE A 328 -32.83 -5.58 -32.33
N ILE A 329 -32.91 -5.70 -31.00
CA ILE A 329 -33.46 -4.68 -30.13
C ILE A 329 -32.32 -3.85 -29.56
N LYS A 330 -31.49 -4.51 -28.75
CA LYS A 330 -30.28 -3.91 -28.21
C LYS A 330 -29.33 -4.96 -27.67
N GLU A 331 -28.14 -4.47 -27.40
CA GLU A 331 -27.12 -5.11 -26.62
C GLU A 331 -27.37 -4.86 -25.12
N PHE A 332 -27.31 -5.90 -24.27
CA PHE A 332 -27.82 -5.85 -22.90
C PHE A 332 -26.77 -6.32 -21.88
N ASN A 333 -26.25 -5.39 -21.05
CA ASN A 333 -25.25 -5.70 -20.03
C ASN A 333 -25.86 -6.34 -18.77
N ASP A 334 -27.09 -5.95 -18.42
CA ASP A 334 -27.68 -6.36 -17.14
C ASP A 334 -28.31 -7.77 -17.15
N LEU A 335 -28.33 -8.45 -18.30
CA LEU A 335 -28.88 -9.81 -18.44
C LEU A 335 -28.04 -10.86 -17.71
N ILE A 336 -26.75 -10.60 -17.51
CA ILE A 336 -25.84 -11.48 -16.78
C ILE A 336 -25.08 -10.69 -15.71
N PRO A 337 -24.60 -11.34 -14.64
CA PRO A 337 -23.71 -10.69 -13.67
C PRO A 337 -22.42 -10.21 -14.34
N LYS A 338 -21.85 -9.11 -13.84
CA LYS A 338 -20.62 -8.52 -14.41
C LYS A 338 -19.44 -9.48 -14.43
N TRP A 339 -19.31 -10.32 -13.40
CA TRP A 339 -18.26 -11.34 -13.34
C TRP A 339 -18.38 -12.40 -14.47
N MET A 340 -19.58 -12.62 -15.04
CA MET A 340 -19.79 -13.46 -16.23
C MET A 340 -19.70 -12.67 -17.55
N GLY A 341 -19.33 -11.39 -17.50
CA GLY A 341 -19.43 -10.45 -18.64
C GLY A 341 -18.62 -10.83 -19.89
N PHE A 342 -17.78 -11.86 -19.82
CA PHE A 342 -17.09 -12.43 -20.99
C PHE A 342 -17.97 -13.33 -21.86
N ILE A 343 -19.09 -13.83 -21.36
CA ILE A 343 -19.98 -14.73 -22.10
C ILE A 343 -20.66 -13.97 -23.24
N LYS A 344 -20.33 -14.36 -24.47
CA LYS A 344 -20.95 -13.79 -25.68
C LYS A 344 -22.22 -14.54 -26.04
N GLY A 345 -23.21 -13.89 -26.61
CA GLY A 345 -24.39 -14.62 -27.03
C GLY A 345 -25.53 -13.83 -27.64
N ILE A 346 -26.53 -14.60 -28.04
CA ILE A 346 -27.80 -14.13 -28.59
C ILE A 346 -28.92 -14.69 -27.72
N VAL A 347 -29.91 -13.87 -27.45
CA VAL A 347 -31.19 -14.27 -26.86
C VAL A 347 -32.30 -13.79 -27.79
N ASP A 348 -33.22 -14.67 -28.14
CA ASP A 348 -34.40 -14.35 -28.95
C ASP A 348 -35.65 -14.83 -28.22
N SER A 349 -36.63 -13.94 -28.08
CA SER A 349 -37.88 -14.22 -27.37
C SER A 349 -39.05 -13.57 -28.08
N ASP A 350 -40.12 -14.33 -28.26
CA ASP A 350 -41.34 -13.89 -28.95
C ASP A 350 -42.34 -13.19 -28.01
N ASP A 351 -42.16 -13.35 -26.70
CA ASP A 351 -43.04 -12.90 -25.60
C ASP A 351 -42.67 -11.52 -25.06
N MET A 352 -41.57 -10.92 -25.53
CA MET A 352 -41.05 -9.67 -24.99
C MET A 352 -41.95 -8.48 -25.38
N PRO A 353 -42.53 -7.75 -24.40
CA PRO A 353 -43.33 -6.56 -24.68
C PRO A 353 -42.39 -5.44 -25.09
N LEU A 354 -42.41 -5.12 -26.39
CA LEU A 354 -41.65 -3.98 -26.92
C LEU A 354 -42.36 -2.67 -26.60
N ASN A 355 -41.59 -1.65 -26.28
CA ASN A 355 -42.08 -0.28 -26.22
C ASN A 355 -42.15 0.33 -27.65
N ILE A 356 -42.74 1.51 -27.79
CA ILE A 356 -42.95 2.17 -29.09
C ILE A 356 -41.62 2.38 -29.85
N SER A 357 -40.54 2.75 -29.15
CA SER A 357 -39.23 2.97 -29.77
C SER A 357 -38.47 1.68 -30.08
N ARG A 358 -38.87 0.56 -29.45
CA ARG A 358 -38.16 -0.72 -29.44
C ARG A 358 -36.69 -0.60 -29.00
N GLU A 359 -36.36 0.42 -28.21
CA GLU A 359 -35.00 0.65 -27.68
C GLU A 359 -34.93 0.46 -26.16
N MET A 360 -35.99 0.83 -25.45
CA MET A 360 -36.04 0.76 -23.98
C MET A 360 -36.95 -0.37 -23.54
N LEU A 361 -36.33 -1.40 -22.97
CA LEU A 361 -37.05 -2.49 -22.35
C LEU A 361 -37.40 -2.13 -20.91
N GLN A 362 -38.69 -2.10 -20.60
CA GLN A 362 -39.17 -1.93 -19.23
C GLN A 362 -38.76 -3.17 -18.42
N GLN A 363 -38.18 -2.97 -17.24
CA GLN A 363 -37.90 -4.08 -16.33
C GLN A 363 -39.20 -4.76 -15.95
N ASN A 364 -39.38 -6.00 -16.40
CA ASN A 364 -40.58 -6.79 -16.18
C ASN A 364 -40.22 -8.18 -15.65
N ALA A 365 -41.23 -8.95 -15.23
CA ALA A 365 -41.05 -10.31 -14.75
C ALA A 365 -40.37 -11.23 -15.80
N ILE A 366 -40.59 -10.94 -17.09
CA ILE A 366 -40.06 -11.70 -18.22
C ILE A 366 -38.53 -11.60 -18.28
N LEU A 367 -37.98 -10.39 -18.23
CA LEU A 367 -36.53 -10.18 -18.20
C LEU A 367 -35.86 -10.84 -17.00
N LYS A 368 -36.52 -10.83 -15.83
CA LYS A 368 -36.01 -11.52 -14.63
C LYS A 368 -35.96 -13.04 -14.83
N HIS A 369 -36.97 -13.61 -15.49
CA HIS A 369 -37.00 -15.03 -15.83
C HIS A 369 -35.89 -15.40 -16.82
N ILE A 370 -35.73 -14.61 -17.90
CA ILE A 370 -34.66 -14.77 -18.88
C ILE A 370 -33.30 -14.73 -18.19
N LYS A 371 -33.02 -13.69 -17.38
CA LYS A 371 -31.76 -13.56 -16.62
C LYS A 371 -31.43 -14.81 -15.78
N THR A 372 -32.41 -15.32 -15.05
CA THR A 372 -32.25 -16.52 -14.23
C THR A 372 -31.98 -17.76 -15.10
N GLY A 373 -32.71 -17.90 -16.22
CA GLY A 373 -32.51 -18.98 -17.19
C GLY A 373 -31.11 -18.93 -17.84
N LEU A 374 -30.63 -17.76 -18.23
CA LEU A 374 -29.29 -17.59 -18.79
C LEU A 374 -28.21 -17.97 -17.79
N GLN A 375 -28.28 -17.46 -16.55
CA GLN A 375 -27.33 -17.83 -15.49
C GLN A 375 -27.26 -19.33 -15.28
N LYS A 376 -28.43 -20.00 -15.19
CA LYS A 376 -28.51 -21.46 -15.05
C LYS A 376 -27.82 -22.19 -16.20
N ASN A 377 -28.05 -21.77 -17.44
CA ASN A 377 -27.44 -22.40 -18.61
C ASN A 377 -25.93 -22.12 -18.71
N ILE A 378 -25.46 -20.95 -18.29
CA ILE A 378 -24.03 -20.62 -18.19
C ILE A 378 -23.35 -21.51 -17.15
N PHE A 379 -23.96 -21.69 -15.97
CA PHE A 379 -23.44 -22.62 -14.97
C PHE A 379 -23.41 -24.07 -15.49
N SER A 380 -24.45 -24.51 -16.21
CA SER A 380 -24.44 -25.83 -16.88
C SER A 380 -23.24 -25.97 -17.83
N MET A 381 -22.95 -24.94 -18.63
CA MET A 381 -21.80 -24.92 -19.52
C MET A 381 -20.47 -24.98 -18.75
N PHE A 382 -20.34 -24.26 -17.62
CA PHE A 382 -19.14 -24.36 -16.77
C PHE A 382 -18.97 -25.73 -16.13
N GLN A 383 -20.07 -26.39 -15.73
CA GLN A 383 -20.03 -27.75 -15.20
C GLN A 383 -19.69 -28.78 -16.27
N GLU A 384 -20.17 -28.61 -17.50
CA GLU A 384 -19.78 -29.44 -18.64
C GLU A 384 -18.29 -29.25 -18.98
N LEU A 385 -17.82 -28.00 -18.99
CA LEU A 385 -16.40 -27.69 -19.16
C LEU A 385 -15.55 -28.37 -18.07
N SER A 386 -16.01 -28.42 -16.82
CA SER A 386 -15.26 -29.01 -15.71
C SER A 386 -15.02 -30.52 -15.82
N GLN A 387 -15.77 -31.21 -16.68
CA GLN A 387 -15.56 -32.64 -16.97
C GLN A 387 -14.44 -32.90 -17.99
N ASP A 388 -14.05 -31.90 -18.78
CA ASP A 388 -12.95 -31.99 -19.75
C ASP A 388 -11.72 -31.27 -19.20
N LYS A 389 -10.71 -32.04 -18.77
CA LYS A 389 -9.53 -31.51 -18.09
C LYS A 389 -8.75 -30.48 -18.93
N GLU A 390 -8.65 -30.67 -20.24
CA GLU A 390 -7.89 -29.77 -21.11
C GLU A 390 -8.66 -28.48 -21.37
N ARG A 391 -9.95 -28.58 -21.72
CA ARG A 391 -10.79 -27.40 -21.93
C ARG A 391 -10.99 -26.61 -20.65
N PHE A 392 -11.14 -27.28 -19.51
CA PHE A 392 -11.27 -26.62 -18.22
C PHE A 392 -9.98 -25.91 -17.82
N LYS A 393 -8.80 -26.49 -18.11
CA LYS A 393 -7.53 -25.80 -17.88
C LYS A 393 -7.46 -24.50 -18.66
N ALA A 394 -7.79 -24.51 -19.96
CA ALA A 394 -7.86 -23.29 -20.76
C ALA A 394 -8.87 -22.27 -20.20
N PHE A 395 -10.04 -22.75 -19.74
CA PHE A 395 -11.04 -21.90 -19.08
C PHE A 395 -10.50 -21.26 -17.79
N GLN A 396 -9.76 -22.00 -16.96
CA GLN A 396 -9.16 -21.49 -15.72
C GLN A 396 -8.06 -20.47 -15.99
N GLU A 397 -7.19 -20.74 -16.96
CA GLU A 397 -6.12 -19.82 -17.38
C GLU A 397 -6.69 -18.48 -17.86
N ALA A 398 -7.80 -18.50 -18.59
CA ALA A 398 -8.44 -17.29 -19.09
C ALA A 398 -9.35 -16.58 -18.07
N PHE A 399 -10.11 -17.31 -17.26
CA PHE A 399 -11.27 -16.75 -16.52
C PHE A 399 -11.33 -17.07 -15.03
N SER A 400 -10.30 -17.68 -14.43
CA SER A 400 -10.27 -17.98 -12.99
C SER A 400 -10.51 -16.75 -12.10
N GLN A 401 -9.93 -15.59 -12.45
CA GLN A 401 -10.14 -14.33 -11.73
C GLN A 401 -11.61 -13.86 -11.76
N CYS A 402 -12.34 -14.15 -12.83
CA CYS A 402 -13.76 -13.84 -12.93
C CYS A 402 -14.61 -14.72 -12.02
N LEU A 403 -14.28 -16.02 -11.90
CA LEU A 403 -14.93 -16.90 -10.94
C LEU A 403 -14.69 -16.41 -9.50
N LYS A 404 -13.46 -16.02 -9.18
CA LYS A 404 -13.08 -15.48 -7.86
C LYS A 404 -13.83 -14.17 -7.55
N LEU A 405 -13.98 -13.29 -8.53
CA LEU A 405 -14.85 -12.11 -8.42
C LEU A 405 -16.30 -12.50 -8.16
N GLY A 406 -16.80 -13.54 -8.83
CA GLY A 406 -18.13 -14.09 -8.58
C GLY A 406 -18.35 -14.56 -7.14
N VAL A 407 -17.33 -15.14 -6.49
CA VAL A 407 -17.40 -15.53 -5.06
C VAL A 407 -17.61 -14.31 -4.16
N TYR A 408 -16.93 -13.20 -4.49
CA TYR A 408 -17.03 -11.92 -3.79
C TYR A 408 -18.39 -11.24 -4.03
N GLU A 409 -18.83 -11.09 -5.28
CA GLU A 409 -20.01 -10.30 -5.65
C GLU A 409 -21.35 -11.06 -5.59
N ASP A 410 -21.40 -12.34 -5.95
CA ASP A 410 -22.63 -13.11 -6.16
C ASP A 410 -22.93 -14.04 -4.99
N HIS A 411 -23.48 -13.46 -3.92
CA HIS A 411 -23.88 -14.19 -2.71
C HIS A 411 -24.86 -15.33 -2.98
N ALA A 412 -25.77 -15.16 -3.95
CA ALA A 412 -26.85 -16.12 -4.21
C ALA A 412 -26.36 -17.38 -4.91
N ASN A 413 -25.36 -17.25 -5.80
CA ASN A 413 -24.83 -18.37 -6.57
C ASN A 413 -23.47 -18.88 -6.08
N ARG A 414 -22.91 -18.30 -5.00
CA ARG A 414 -21.59 -18.64 -4.47
C ARG A 414 -21.33 -20.14 -4.33
N GLU A 415 -22.28 -20.89 -3.80
CA GLU A 415 -22.15 -22.34 -3.59
C GLU A 415 -21.95 -23.11 -4.91
N GLN A 416 -22.43 -22.59 -6.03
CA GLN A 416 -22.23 -23.16 -7.37
C GLN A 416 -20.89 -22.74 -7.99
N ILE A 417 -20.34 -21.59 -7.57
CA ILE A 417 -19.07 -21.04 -8.07
C ILE A 417 -17.87 -21.72 -7.41
N ILE A 418 -17.91 -21.91 -6.08
CA ILE A 418 -16.78 -22.45 -5.30
C ILE A 418 -16.25 -23.80 -5.86
N PRO A 419 -17.08 -24.78 -6.25
CA PRO A 419 -16.61 -26.04 -6.84
C PRO A 419 -15.83 -25.88 -8.17
N LEU A 420 -16.01 -24.75 -8.86
CA LEU A 420 -15.32 -24.44 -10.11
C LEU A 420 -13.94 -23.82 -9.87
N LEU A 421 -13.59 -23.42 -8.65
CA LEU A 421 -12.29 -22.83 -8.35
C LEU A 421 -11.18 -23.88 -8.45
N ARG A 422 -10.02 -23.45 -8.91
CA ARG A 422 -8.82 -24.27 -9.01
C ARG A 422 -7.62 -23.49 -8.50
N TYR A 423 -6.76 -24.16 -7.73
CA TYR A 423 -5.60 -23.57 -7.08
C TYR A 423 -4.39 -24.50 -7.20
N HIS A 424 -3.18 -23.95 -7.12
CA HIS A 424 -2.02 -24.77 -6.81
C HIS A 424 -2.04 -25.17 -5.33
N SER A 425 -1.35 -26.24 -4.98
CA SER A 425 -1.21 -26.66 -3.59
C SER A 425 0.21 -27.15 -3.28
N SER A 426 0.50 -27.33 -2.00
CA SER A 426 1.77 -27.89 -1.53
C SER A 426 2.02 -29.34 -1.97
N LYS A 427 1.01 -30.05 -2.48
CA LYS A 427 1.10 -31.44 -2.95
C LYS A 427 0.81 -31.64 -4.44
N SER A 428 0.26 -30.63 -5.13
CA SER A 428 -0.14 -30.76 -6.54
C SER A 428 0.98 -30.46 -7.55
N GLY A 429 2.14 -29.97 -7.10
CA GLY A 429 3.23 -29.60 -8.01
C GLY A 429 2.79 -28.44 -8.93
N GLU A 430 2.90 -28.62 -10.24
CA GLU A 430 2.45 -27.64 -11.25
C GLU A 430 0.97 -27.78 -11.61
N ASP A 431 0.29 -28.83 -11.16
CA ASP A 431 -1.12 -29.00 -11.44
C ASP A 431 -1.99 -28.10 -10.57
N LEU A 432 -3.11 -27.70 -11.15
CA LEU A 432 -4.22 -27.03 -10.47
C LEU A 432 -5.18 -28.08 -9.93
N VAL A 433 -5.62 -27.91 -8.67
CA VAL A 433 -6.53 -28.83 -7.97
C VAL A 433 -7.77 -28.10 -7.49
N GLY A 434 -8.90 -28.82 -7.47
CA GLY A 434 -10.15 -28.34 -6.89
C GLY A 434 -10.21 -28.54 -5.37
N LEU A 435 -11.19 -27.88 -4.73
CA LEU A 435 -11.45 -28.05 -3.29
C LEU A 435 -11.94 -29.47 -2.95
N ASP A 436 -12.70 -30.11 -3.84
CA ASP A 436 -13.14 -31.50 -3.67
C ASP A 436 -11.96 -32.47 -3.65
N GLU A 437 -11.04 -32.31 -4.61
CA GLU A 437 -9.81 -33.11 -4.67
C GLU A 437 -8.92 -32.89 -3.43
N TYR A 438 -8.88 -31.68 -2.89
CA TYR A 438 -8.19 -31.39 -1.64
C TYR A 438 -8.85 -32.15 -0.48
N ILE A 439 -10.18 -32.15 -0.38
CA ILE A 439 -10.92 -32.84 0.69
C ILE A 439 -10.63 -34.34 0.67
N GLU A 440 -10.60 -34.96 -0.50
CA GLU A 440 -10.28 -36.39 -0.66
C GLU A 440 -8.87 -36.75 -0.14
N ARG A 441 -7.94 -35.79 -0.16
CA ARG A 441 -6.55 -35.95 0.33
C ARG A 441 -6.33 -35.41 1.75
N MET A 442 -7.39 -34.96 2.43
CA MET A 442 -7.29 -34.52 3.82
C MET A 442 -6.86 -35.68 4.72
N LYS A 443 -6.07 -35.34 5.74
CA LYS A 443 -5.71 -36.34 6.75
C LYS A 443 -6.90 -36.80 7.57
N PRO A 444 -6.87 -38.04 8.10
CA PRO A 444 -7.83 -38.47 9.10
C PRO A 444 -7.89 -37.50 10.28
N GLY A 445 -9.09 -36.99 10.59
CA GLY A 445 -9.32 -36.05 11.69
C GLY A 445 -9.03 -34.57 11.40
N GLN A 446 -8.54 -34.22 10.20
CA GLN A 446 -8.39 -32.82 9.78
C GLN A 446 -9.78 -32.16 9.61
N ARG A 447 -9.95 -30.95 10.16
CA ARG A 447 -11.22 -30.21 10.16
C ARG A 447 -11.24 -28.94 9.30
N HIS A 448 -10.07 -28.52 8.81
CA HIS A 448 -9.92 -27.26 8.08
C HIS A 448 -9.29 -27.48 6.71
N ILE A 449 -9.76 -26.76 5.70
CA ILE A 449 -9.09 -26.58 4.42
C ILE A 449 -8.09 -25.43 4.61
N LEU A 450 -6.81 -25.67 4.37
CA LEU A 450 -5.76 -24.70 4.65
C LEU A 450 -5.35 -23.97 3.38
N TYR A 451 -5.24 -22.65 3.46
CA TYR A 451 -4.74 -21.84 2.36
C TYR A 451 -3.75 -20.78 2.83
N ILE A 452 -2.91 -20.30 1.91
CA ILE A 452 -2.06 -19.13 2.10
C ILE A 452 -2.16 -18.22 0.89
N THR A 453 -2.22 -16.92 1.15
CA THR A 453 -2.11 -15.89 0.12
C THR A 453 -0.65 -15.48 -0.05
N GLY A 454 -0.23 -15.21 -1.29
CA GLY A 454 1.12 -14.75 -1.59
C GLY A 454 1.20 -14.11 -2.97
N ARG A 455 2.23 -13.31 -3.24
CA ARG A 455 2.38 -12.61 -4.52
C ARG A 455 2.63 -13.56 -5.68
N THR A 456 3.40 -14.60 -5.41
CA THR A 456 3.68 -15.67 -6.37
C THR A 456 3.55 -17.02 -5.69
N LYS A 457 3.39 -18.06 -6.51
CA LYS A 457 3.41 -19.45 -6.04
C LYS A 457 4.69 -19.76 -5.26
N ARG A 458 5.83 -19.22 -5.69
CA ARG A 458 7.13 -19.42 -5.04
C ARG A 458 7.15 -18.82 -3.64
N ASP A 459 6.63 -17.61 -3.47
CA ASP A 459 6.58 -16.92 -2.19
C ASP A 459 5.63 -17.65 -1.23
N ALA A 460 4.43 -18.01 -1.72
CA ALA A 460 3.46 -18.80 -0.96
C ALA A 460 4.05 -20.15 -0.53
N ALA A 461 4.79 -20.84 -1.41
CA ALA A 461 5.35 -22.16 -1.12
C ALA A 461 6.54 -22.17 -0.15
N ARG A 462 7.27 -21.06 -0.04
CA ARG A 462 8.41 -20.84 0.88
C ARG A 462 8.02 -20.12 2.16
N SER A 463 6.75 -19.80 2.34
CA SER A 463 6.31 -19.03 3.47
C SER A 463 6.51 -19.77 4.81
N PRO A 464 7.03 -19.10 5.85
CA PRO A 464 7.21 -19.72 7.17
C PRO A 464 5.87 -20.11 7.83
N TYR A 465 4.74 -19.54 7.38
CA TYR A 465 3.42 -19.87 7.88
C TYR A 465 2.99 -21.32 7.60
N ILE A 466 3.57 -21.98 6.59
CA ILE A 466 3.11 -23.30 6.13
C ILE A 466 4.09 -24.43 6.40
N GLU A 467 5.32 -24.15 6.82
CA GLU A 467 6.35 -25.18 6.96
C GLU A 467 6.04 -26.23 8.01
N GLY A 468 5.65 -25.81 9.23
CA GLY A 468 5.24 -26.72 10.29
C GLY A 468 4.04 -27.58 9.86
N LEU A 469 3.09 -26.96 9.16
CA LEU A 469 1.91 -27.64 8.61
C LEU A 469 2.32 -28.68 7.56
N LYS A 470 3.21 -28.32 6.62
CA LYS A 470 3.75 -29.23 5.60
C LYS A 470 4.54 -30.38 6.24
N ARG A 471 5.41 -30.10 7.21
CA ARG A 471 6.19 -31.09 7.96
C ARG A 471 5.28 -32.10 8.64
N ASP A 472 4.23 -31.62 9.29
CA ASP A 472 3.29 -32.49 9.98
C ASP A 472 2.42 -33.23 8.96
N GLY A 473 2.39 -32.82 7.69
CA GLY A 473 1.83 -33.51 6.52
C GLY A 473 0.57 -32.86 5.90
N PHE A 474 0.18 -31.68 6.36
CA PHE A 474 -1.01 -30.98 5.88
C PHE A 474 -0.78 -30.46 4.44
N GLU A 475 -1.82 -30.54 3.62
CA GLU A 475 -1.85 -29.88 2.31
C GLU A 475 -2.25 -28.41 2.51
N VAL A 476 -1.70 -27.50 1.71
CA VAL A 476 -2.03 -26.07 1.76
C VAL A 476 -2.25 -25.56 0.34
N LEU A 477 -3.36 -24.87 0.10
CA LEU A 477 -3.68 -24.21 -1.16
C LEU A 477 -2.91 -22.88 -1.30
N TYR A 478 -2.40 -22.61 -2.49
CA TYR A 478 -1.70 -21.38 -2.83
C TYR A 478 -2.64 -20.45 -3.60
N MET A 479 -2.95 -19.32 -2.98
CA MET A 479 -3.79 -18.26 -3.53
C MET A 479 -2.90 -17.10 -3.92
N THR A 480 -2.73 -16.86 -5.22
CA THR A 480 -1.71 -15.95 -5.74
C THR A 480 -2.22 -14.83 -6.61
N ASP A 481 -3.51 -14.82 -6.93
CA ASP A 481 -4.10 -13.68 -7.63
C ASP A 481 -4.51 -12.60 -6.61
N PRO A 482 -4.38 -11.30 -6.94
CA PRO A 482 -4.83 -10.23 -6.04
C PRO A 482 -6.30 -10.34 -5.62
N VAL A 483 -7.17 -10.85 -6.49
CA VAL A 483 -8.59 -11.09 -6.20
C VAL A 483 -8.82 -12.19 -5.15
N ASP A 484 -7.84 -13.07 -4.92
CA ASP A 484 -7.96 -14.14 -3.93
C ASP A 484 -8.10 -13.58 -2.51
N GLU A 485 -7.42 -12.49 -2.16
CA GLU A 485 -7.57 -11.87 -0.84
C GLU A 485 -9.01 -11.42 -0.56
N TYR A 486 -9.70 -10.95 -1.60
CA TYR A 486 -11.11 -10.58 -1.52
C TYR A 486 -12.00 -11.81 -1.50
N ALA A 487 -11.77 -12.78 -2.39
CA ALA A 487 -12.57 -14.00 -2.46
C ALA A 487 -12.49 -14.83 -1.17
N ALA A 488 -11.31 -14.93 -0.56
CA ALA A 488 -11.06 -15.69 0.66
C ALA A 488 -11.86 -15.19 1.87
N GLN A 489 -12.18 -13.89 1.94
CA GLN A 489 -13.03 -13.34 3.01
C GLN A 489 -14.46 -13.88 2.99
N PHE A 490 -14.91 -14.33 1.82
CA PHE A 490 -16.26 -14.84 1.58
C PHE A 490 -16.31 -16.37 1.44
N LEU A 491 -15.17 -17.01 1.21
CA LEU A 491 -14.98 -18.45 1.25
C LEU A 491 -14.70 -18.89 2.69
N LYS A 492 -15.75 -18.94 3.53
CA LYS A 492 -15.62 -19.32 4.96
C LYS A 492 -15.65 -20.82 5.19
N GLU A 493 -16.51 -21.52 4.45
CA GLU A 493 -16.70 -22.97 4.58
C GLU A 493 -16.95 -23.59 3.22
N TYR A 494 -16.60 -24.88 3.10
CA TYR A 494 -16.91 -25.68 1.92
C TYR A 494 -17.14 -27.14 2.34
N ARG A 495 -18.29 -27.70 1.96
CA ARG A 495 -18.73 -29.08 2.33
C ARG A 495 -18.59 -29.39 3.83
N GLY A 496 -18.87 -28.41 4.69
CA GLY A 496 -18.79 -28.55 6.15
C GLY A 496 -17.38 -28.43 6.75
N TYR A 497 -16.36 -28.17 5.93
CA TYR A 497 -15.01 -27.86 6.38
C TYR A 497 -14.78 -26.35 6.36
N GLU A 498 -14.26 -25.80 7.45
CA GLU A 498 -13.88 -24.40 7.51
C GLU A 498 -12.63 -24.14 6.67
N VAL A 499 -12.59 -23.01 5.97
CA VAL A 499 -11.45 -22.60 5.14
C VAL A 499 -10.60 -21.62 5.93
N LEU A 500 -9.42 -22.06 6.34
CA LEU A 500 -8.58 -21.39 7.32
C LEU A 500 -7.27 -20.88 6.69
N SER A 501 -7.00 -19.59 6.90
CA SER A 501 -5.72 -19.00 6.50
C SER A 501 -4.59 -19.50 7.39
N CYS A 502 -3.49 -19.95 6.78
CA CYS A 502 -2.26 -20.32 7.47
C CYS A 502 -1.58 -19.12 8.16
N MET A 503 -1.94 -17.88 7.78
CA MET A 503 -1.44 -16.65 8.41
C MET A 503 -2.19 -16.30 9.71
N SER A 504 -3.26 -17.03 10.04
CA SER A 504 -4.01 -16.86 11.29
C SER A 504 -3.36 -17.62 12.44
N MET A 505 -3.58 -17.14 13.68
CA MET A 505 -3.13 -17.85 14.88
C MET A 505 -3.77 -19.24 15.06
N ASP A 506 -4.97 -19.45 14.55
CA ASP A 506 -5.66 -20.74 14.69
C ASP A 506 -4.97 -21.86 13.91
N ALA A 507 -4.31 -21.53 12.80
CA ALA A 507 -3.50 -22.49 12.06
C ALA A 507 -2.30 -22.99 12.89
N ALA A 508 -1.69 -22.14 13.73
CA ALA A 508 -0.58 -22.53 14.59
C ALA A 508 -0.98 -23.50 15.72
N ARG A 509 -2.26 -23.50 16.11
CA ARG A 509 -2.82 -24.43 17.11
C ARG A 509 -2.94 -25.86 16.59
N LEU A 510 -2.86 -26.07 15.27
CA LEU A 510 -2.91 -27.39 14.64
C LEU A 510 -1.58 -28.16 14.75
N LEU A 511 -0.48 -27.48 15.10
CA LEU A 511 0.84 -28.07 15.24
C LEU A 511 0.95 -28.85 16.58
N ASP A 512 1.65 -29.98 16.59
CA ASP A 512 1.91 -30.74 17.83
C ASP A 512 3.05 -30.09 18.63
N HIS A 513 2.75 -29.63 19.85
CA HIS A 513 3.68 -28.88 20.72
C HIS A 513 4.12 -29.67 21.97
N ARG A 514 3.80 -30.97 22.08
CA ARG A 514 4.01 -31.73 23.34
C ARG A 514 5.46 -31.84 23.79
N SER A 515 6.43 -31.83 22.88
CA SER A 515 7.87 -31.95 23.19
C SER A 515 8.58 -30.62 23.48
N GLU A 516 7.85 -29.50 23.52
CA GLU A 516 8.44 -28.15 23.40
C GLU A 516 8.10 -27.20 24.55
N GLN A 517 7.51 -27.72 25.63
CA GLN A 517 7.10 -26.93 26.81
C GLN A 517 8.31 -26.38 27.60
N ASP A 518 9.40 -27.13 27.70
CA ASP A 518 10.58 -26.72 28.47
C ASP A 518 11.28 -25.49 27.85
N LEU A 519 11.38 -25.45 26.51
CA LEU A 519 11.96 -24.32 25.79
C LEU A 519 11.10 -23.05 25.90
N LYS A 520 9.77 -23.20 25.94
CA LYS A 520 8.85 -22.08 26.19
C LYS A 520 9.06 -21.50 27.60
N ALA A 521 9.22 -22.36 28.61
CA ALA A 521 9.46 -21.94 29.97
C ALA A 521 10.77 -21.15 30.13
N GLU A 522 11.86 -21.58 29.46
CA GLU A 522 13.17 -20.89 29.48
C GLU A 522 13.08 -19.46 28.92
N LEU A 523 12.22 -19.22 27.92
CA LEU A 523 12.09 -17.93 27.22
C LEU A 523 10.96 -17.04 27.71
N GLU A 524 10.21 -17.46 28.73
CA GLU A 524 9.11 -16.68 29.29
C GLU A 524 9.56 -15.34 29.93
N PRO A 525 10.74 -15.23 30.58
CA PRO A 525 11.27 -13.95 31.04
C PRO A 525 11.54 -12.98 29.88
N LEU A 526 12.12 -13.47 28.78
CA LEU A 526 12.37 -12.68 27.57
C LEU A 526 11.06 -12.16 26.99
N ARG A 527 10.06 -13.03 26.83
CA ARG A 527 8.71 -12.67 26.35
C ARG A 527 8.11 -11.54 27.18
N LYS A 528 8.15 -11.65 28.51
CA LYS A 528 7.62 -10.62 29.44
C LYS A 528 8.37 -9.29 29.31
N LYS A 529 9.70 -9.33 29.19
CA LYS A 529 10.51 -8.12 29.05
C LYS A 529 10.26 -7.42 27.71
N VAL A 530 10.22 -8.16 26.60
CA VAL A 530 9.88 -7.63 25.27
C VAL A 530 8.47 -7.04 25.27
N GLN A 531 7.49 -7.71 25.90
CA GLN A 531 6.13 -7.20 26.05
C GLN A 531 6.09 -5.87 26.82
N ALA A 532 6.80 -5.77 27.94
CA ALA A 532 6.84 -4.56 28.75
C ALA A 532 7.47 -3.38 27.99
N LEU A 533 8.58 -3.63 27.28
CA LEU A 533 9.27 -2.61 26.49
C LEU A 533 8.44 -2.17 25.27
N SER A 534 7.69 -3.09 24.67
CA SER A 534 6.78 -2.80 23.56
C SER A 534 5.58 -1.95 23.98
N LEU A 535 5.17 -1.99 25.25
CA LEU A 535 4.07 -1.18 25.81
C LEU A 535 4.53 0.20 26.30
N GLY A 536 5.80 0.36 26.70
CA GLY A 536 6.33 1.60 27.29
C GLY A 536 6.90 2.63 26.29
N ALA A 537 7.20 2.23 25.05
CA ALA A 537 7.74 3.14 24.04
C ALA A 537 6.64 4.04 23.48
N ARG A 538 6.75 5.36 23.70
CA ARG A 538 5.78 6.42 23.29
C ARG A 538 5.53 6.54 21.77
N SER A 539 5.99 5.63 20.91
CA SER A 539 5.91 5.79 19.45
C SER A 539 5.08 4.76 18.69
N ARG A 540 4.69 3.58 19.23
CA ARG A 540 3.73 2.67 18.57
C ARG A 540 3.01 1.77 19.59
N PRO A 541 1.68 1.90 19.81
CA PRO A 541 0.95 0.96 20.66
C PRO A 541 0.66 -0.35 19.90
N GLY A 542 0.59 -1.48 20.63
CA GLY A 542 -0.47 -2.46 20.35
C GLY A 542 -0.10 -3.89 19.92
N PHE A 543 1.09 -4.42 20.23
CA PHE A 543 1.36 -5.85 20.05
C PHE A 543 1.24 -6.63 21.35
N THR A 544 0.51 -7.75 21.29
CA THR A 544 0.70 -8.83 22.28
C THR A 544 1.87 -9.70 21.84
N VAL A 545 2.69 -10.18 22.76
CA VAL A 545 3.87 -10.99 22.48
C VAL A 545 3.56 -12.43 22.90
N ALA A 546 3.81 -13.37 21.99
CA ALA A 546 3.60 -14.80 22.21
C ALA A 546 4.85 -15.60 21.80
N LEU A 547 5.07 -16.74 22.45
CA LEU A 547 6.09 -17.71 22.04
C LEU A 547 5.48 -18.72 21.08
N ALA A 548 6.05 -18.87 19.89
CA ALA A 548 5.56 -19.74 18.84
C ALA A 548 6.64 -20.72 18.34
N SER A 549 6.21 -21.89 17.89
CA SER A 549 7.08 -22.85 17.20
C SER A 549 7.11 -22.48 15.73
N LEU A 550 8.12 -21.72 15.31
CA LEU A 550 8.32 -21.31 13.92
C LEU A 550 9.49 -22.11 13.29
N PRO A 551 9.65 -22.08 11.95
CA PRO A 551 10.87 -22.54 11.27
C PRO A 551 12.13 -22.02 11.93
N VAL A 552 13.21 -22.80 11.94
CA VAL A 552 14.44 -22.45 12.69
C VAL A 552 15.08 -21.17 12.15
N GLU A 553 14.84 -20.87 10.89
CA GLU A 553 15.27 -19.71 10.13
C GLU A 553 14.47 -18.44 10.49
N CYS A 554 13.20 -18.59 10.87
CA CYS A 554 12.33 -17.47 11.23
C CYS A 554 12.56 -17.08 12.69
N CYS A 555 13.05 -15.86 12.92
CA CYS A 555 13.33 -15.36 14.26
C CYS A 555 12.06 -14.87 14.98
N ALA A 556 11.22 -14.10 14.28
CA ALA A 556 9.97 -13.57 14.77
C ALA A 556 9.04 -13.25 13.59
N ARG A 557 7.72 -13.22 13.81
CA ARG A 557 6.73 -12.83 12.79
C ARG A 557 5.54 -12.09 13.39
N LEU A 558 4.79 -11.40 12.54
CA LEU A 558 3.50 -10.82 12.91
C LEU A 558 2.35 -11.79 12.56
N ALA A 559 1.47 -12.04 13.51
CA ALA A 559 0.24 -12.81 13.32
C ALA A 559 -0.99 -11.95 13.64
N GLN A 560 -2.12 -12.27 13.00
CA GLN A 560 -3.40 -11.61 13.25
C GLN A 560 -4.23 -12.40 14.27
N SER A 561 -4.77 -11.68 15.27
CA SER A 561 -5.72 -12.18 16.28
C SER A 561 -7.00 -11.34 16.27
N ALA A 562 -8.06 -11.85 16.91
CA ALA A 562 -9.30 -11.11 17.15
C ALA A 562 -9.09 -9.85 18.00
N GLU A 563 -8.06 -9.84 18.86
CA GLU A 563 -7.75 -8.74 19.79
C GLU A 563 -6.70 -7.75 19.24
N GLY A 564 -6.16 -8.01 18.02
CA GLY A 564 -5.14 -7.16 17.40
C GLY A 564 -3.97 -7.94 16.80
N LYS A 565 -2.83 -7.26 16.61
CA LYS A 565 -1.60 -7.88 16.09
C LYS A 565 -0.81 -8.57 17.22
N VAL A 566 -0.25 -9.73 16.90
CA VAL A 566 0.57 -10.52 17.82
C VAL A 566 1.99 -10.64 17.26
N LEU A 567 2.99 -10.28 18.06
CA LEU A 567 4.39 -10.54 17.78
C LEU A 567 4.73 -11.95 18.28
N GLU A 568 4.86 -12.90 17.35
CA GLU A 568 5.25 -14.26 17.65
C GLU A 568 6.77 -14.40 17.60
N LEU A 569 7.38 -14.72 18.74
CA LEU A 569 8.82 -14.98 18.85
C LEU A 569 9.10 -16.48 18.73
N ASN A 570 10.08 -16.83 17.89
CA ASN A 570 10.45 -18.23 17.71
C ASN A 570 11.33 -18.74 18.85
N PHE A 571 10.78 -19.57 19.73
CA PHE A 571 11.55 -20.15 20.84
C PHE A 571 12.62 -21.16 20.38
N LYS A 572 12.62 -21.59 19.11
CA LYS A 572 13.63 -22.49 18.55
C LYS A 572 14.86 -21.76 18.03
N HIS A 573 14.73 -20.50 17.65
CA HIS A 573 15.78 -19.71 17.01
C HIS A 573 16.95 -19.46 17.98
N SER A 574 18.18 -19.60 17.49
CA SER A 574 19.40 -19.45 18.29
C SER A 574 19.53 -18.04 18.89
N LEU A 575 19.20 -17.00 18.13
CA LEU A 575 19.18 -15.61 18.63
C LEU A 575 18.30 -15.45 19.87
N LEU A 576 17.07 -16.00 19.88
CA LEU A 576 16.14 -15.88 21.01
C LEU A 576 16.65 -16.61 22.24
N LYS A 577 17.29 -17.77 22.06
CA LYS A 577 17.95 -18.52 23.15
C LYS A 577 19.08 -17.73 23.78
N GLU A 578 19.94 -17.11 22.97
CA GLU A 578 21.04 -16.28 23.48
C GLU A 578 20.50 -14.98 24.12
N LEU A 579 19.45 -14.37 23.58
CA LEU A 579 18.77 -13.22 24.20
C LEU A 579 18.18 -13.57 25.57
N GLY A 580 17.53 -14.72 25.71
CA GLY A 580 16.96 -15.17 26.98
C GLY A 580 18.00 -15.47 28.07
N ARG A 581 19.22 -15.83 27.67
CA ARG A 581 20.35 -16.06 28.58
C ARG A 581 21.12 -14.80 28.93
N HIS A 582 21.00 -13.74 28.13
CA HIS A 582 21.73 -12.51 28.32
C HIS A 582 21.25 -11.74 29.56
N SER A 583 22.18 -11.15 30.32
CA SER A 583 21.88 -10.44 31.57
C SER A 583 20.89 -9.28 31.39
N ALA A 584 20.90 -8.63 30.22
CA ALA A 584 19.96 -7.55 29.88
C ALA A 584 18.47 -7.96 29.94
N PHE A 585 18.17 -9.25 29.77
CA PHE A 585 16.80 -9.78 29.81
C PHE A 585 16.48 -10.57 31.09
N GLN A 586 17.40 -10.58 32.06
CA GLN A 586 17.22 -11.22 33.37
C GLN A 586 16.69 -10.24 34.43
N ALA A 587 16.04 -10.76 35.47
CA ALA A 587 15.14 -10.02 36.37
C ALA A 587 15.80 -9.03 37.35
N SER A 588 17.14 -8.89 37.36
CA SER A 588 17.86 -8.01 38.28
C SER A 588 18.69 -6.97 37.53
N ALA A 589 18.14 -5.76 37.38
CA ALA A 589 18.84 -4.56 36.89
C ALA A 589 19.65 -4.75 35.58
N GLY A 590 18.98 -5.21 34.52
CA GLY A 590 19.56 -5.24 33.18
C GLY A 590 19.77 -3.84 32.60
N ASP A 591 20.64 -3.74 31.60
CA ASP A 591 20.79 -2.56 30.76
C ASP A 591 19.53 -2.37 29.91
N ASP A 592 18.58 -1.57 30.42
CA ASP A 592 17.28 -1.35 29.79
C ASP A 592 17.39 -0.71 28.40
N ALA A 593 18.49 -0.01 28.10
CA ALA A 593 18.74 0.55 26.77
C ALA A 593 19.05 -0.56 25.74
N LEU A 594 19.99 -1.44 26.06
CA LEU A 594 20.32 -2.58 25.21
C LEU A 594 19.11 -3.52 25.02
N ALA A 595 18.35 -3.78 26.10
CA ALA A 595 17.14 -4.60 26.03
C ALA A 595 16.06 -3.98 25.13
N LEU A 596 15.91 -2.64 25.17
CA LEU A 596 14.97 -1.91 24.33
C LEU A 596 15.36 -2.00 22.85
N ASP A 597 16.63 -1.79 22.51
CA ASP A 597 17.07 -1.81 21.11
C ASP A 597 17.03 -3.22 20.50
N LEU A 598 17.37 -4.25 21.28
CA LEU A 598 17.20 -5.65 20.86
C LEU A 598 15.72 -6.02 20.71
N SER A 599 14.83 -5.48 21.55
CA SER A 599 13.39 -5.69 21.40
C SER A 599 12.84 -5.02 20.13
N ARG A 600 13.35 -3.84 19.77
CA ARG A 600 13.01 -3.16 18.51
C ARG A 600 13.49 -3.94 17.30
N LEU A 601 14.70 -4.49 17.35
CA LEU A 601 15.20 -5.36 16.27
C LEU A 601 14.26 -6.56 16.03
N LEU A 602 13.76 -7.20 17.08
CA LEU A 602 12.79 -8.31 16.93
C LEU A 602 11.47 -7.87 16.27
N GLN A 603 11.02 -6.64 16.52
CA GLN A 603 9.84 -6.07 15.85
C GLN A 603 10.13 -5.77 14.37
N ASP A 604 11.28 -5.15 14.08
CA ASP A 604 11.70 -4.86 12.71
C ASP A 604 11.78 -6.15 11.89
N LEU A 605 12.41 -7.20 12.43
CA LEU A 605 12.48 -8.52 11.79
C LEU A 605 11.11 -9.12 11.51
N ALA A 606 10.15 -8.97 12.44
CA ALA A 606 8.79 -9.47 12.25
C ALA A 606 7.99 -8.66 11.22
N GLU A 607 8.28 -7.36 11.06
CA GLU A 607 7.70 -6.53 10.02
C GLU A 607 8.28 -6.86 8.62
N LEU A 608 9.55 -7.27 8.54
CA LEU A 608 10.20 -7.63 7.28
C LEU A 608 9.56 -8.84 6.59
N GLU A 609 9.03 -9.80 7.34
CA GLU A 609 8.28 -10.94 6.79
C GLU A 609 7.07 -10.53 5.94
N ALA A 610 6.48 -9.36 6.25
CA ALA A 610 5.36 -8.80 5.49
C ALA A 610 5.78 -7.69 4.51
N ALA A 611 7.07 -7.31 4.50
CA ALA A 611 7.58 -6.20 3.72
C ALA A 611 7.88 -6.60 2.27
N GLU A 612 7.89 -5.61 1.38
CA GLU A 612 8.27 -5.83 -0.01
C GLU A 612 9.79 -6.05 -0.13
N PRO A 613 10.26 -6.73 -1.19
CA PRO A 613 11.69 -6.89 -1.45
C PRO A 613 12.51 -5.60 -1.48
N ASP A 614 11.92 -4.50 -1.98
CA ASP A 614 12.55 -3.19 -2.13
C ASP A 614 12.21 -2.22 -0.97
N ASP A 615 11.57 -2.73 0.09
CA ASP A 615 11.18 -1.90 1.23
C ASP A 615 12.43 -1.37 1.96
N PRO A 616 12.58 -0.05 2.18
CA PRO A 616 13.72 0.54 2.87
C PRO A 616 13.93 -0.04 4.28
N LYS A 617 12.90 -0.64 4.90
CA LYS A 617 13.01 -1.35 6.18
C LYS A 617 14.09 -2.42 6.20
N TRP A 618 14.43 -3.05 5.07
CA TRP A 618 15.51 -4.02 5.00
C TRP A 618 16.87 -3.38 5.33
N ALA A 619 17.11 -2.18 4.81
CA ALA A 619 18.32 -1.41 5.10
C ALA A 619 18.33 -0.96 6.56
N ASP A 620 17.21 -0.43 7.06
CA ASP A 620 17.07 0.05 8.44
C ASP A 620 17.32 -1.08 9.47
N ALA A 621 16.73 -2.26 9.25
CA ALA A 621 16.94 -3.42 10.12
C ALA A 621 18.39 -3.92 10.08
N CYS A 622 19.02 -3.89 8.90
CA CYS A 622 20.43 -4.24 8.74
C CYS A 622 21.35 -3.24 9.44
N GLU A 623 21.06 -1.94 9.36
CA GLU A 623 21.80 -0.88 10.05
C GLU A 623 21.66 -1.02 11.56
N ARG A 624 20.44 -1.14 12.09
CA ARG A 624 20.19 -1.36 13.52
C ARG A 624 20.90 -2.61 14.04
N CYS A 625 20.88 -3.70 13.28
CA CYS A 625 21.58 -4.93 13.66
C CYS A 625 23.11 -4.72 13.70
N GLN A 626 23.67 -3.88 12.81
CA GLN A 626 25.09 -3.52 12.83
C GLN A 626 25.43 -2.61 14.03
N GLU A 627 24.59 -1.62 14.33
CA GLU A 627 24.76 -0.75 15.49
C GLU A 627 24.73 -1.55 16.80
N LEU A 628 23.78 -2.48 16.95
CA LEU A 628 23.71 -3.38 18.10
C LEU A 628 24.94 -4.30 18.20
N LEU A 629 25.39 -4.84 17.07
CA LEU A 629 26.60 -5.64 17.02
C LEU A 629 27.83 -4.82 17.41
N GLN A 630 27.90 -3.55 16.98
CA GLN A 630 28.94 -2.63 17.40
C GLN A 630 28.83 -2.32 18.88
N ALA A 631 27.65 -2.03 19.43
CA ALA A 631 27.44 -1.74 20.84
C ALA A 631 27.83 -2.92 21.76
N LEU A 632 27.57 -4.17 21.32
CA LEU A 632 27.97 -5.36 22.07
C LEU A 632 29.49 -5.63 22.02
N ASN A 633 30.15 -5.21 20.92
CA ASN A 633 31.58 -5.43 20.69
C ASN A 633 32.44 -4.24 21.11
N ALA A 634 31.90 -3.03 21.14
CA ALA A 634 32.56 -1.80 21.52
C ALA A 634 32.33 -1.58 23.02
N ASP A 635 33.40 -1.29 23.75
CA ASP A 635 33.21 -0.32 24.83
C ASP A 635 33.00 0.99 24.08
N VAL A 636 31.74 1.41 23.90
CA VAL A 636 31.47 2.63 23.18
C VAL A 636 32.13 3.76 23.99
N GLU A 637 33.20 4.34 23.45
CA GLU A 637 33.63 5.69 23.77
C GLU A 637 32.51 6.63 23.29
N THR A 638 31.40 6.66 24.04
CA THR A 638 30.57 7.86 24.05
C THR A 638 31.46 8.90 24.70
N SER A 639 32.05 9.73 23.83
CA SER A 639 32.84 10.91 24.13
C SER A 639 32.63 11.37 25.56
N GLU A 640 33.65 11.21 26.41
CA GLU A 640 33.62 11.83 27.73
C GLU A 640 33.51 13.33 27.48
N GLU A 641 32.29 13.86 27.53
CA GLU A 641 32.07 15.30 27.41
C GLU A 641 32.84 15.93 28.56
N VAL A 642 33.92 16.62 28.24
CA VAL A 642 34.53 17.57 29.17
C VAL A 642 33.47 18.67 29.39
N PRO A 643 33.13 19.02 30.65
CA PRO A 643 32.22 20.13 30.94
C PRO A 643 32.79 21.45 30.41
N ALA A 644 31.96 22.50 30.32
CA ALA A 644 32.40 23.83 29.87
C ALA A 644 33.62 24.29 30.69
N LEU A 645 34.72 24.62 30.00
CA LEU A 645 36.03 24.84 30.61
C LEU A 645 36.13 26.14 31.44
N GLY A 646 35.13 27.03 31.38
CA GLY A 646 35.14 28.30 32.11
C GLY A 646 33.77 28.88 32.49
N LYS A 647 32.70 28.07 32.55
CA LYS A 647 31.52 28.51 33.34
C LYS A 647 31.83 28.26 34.82
N ALA A 648 31.81 29.34 35.62
CA ALA A 648 31.61 29.22 37.06
C ALA A 648 30.44 28.25 37.29
N ALA A 649 30.50 27.47 38.36
CA ALA A 649 29.40 26.59 38.75
C ALA A 649 28.10 27.41 38.91
N GLU A 650 27.34 27.56 37.83
CA GLU A 650 25.92 27.85 37.87
C GLU A 650 25.19 26.52 38.07
N GLU A 651 25.39 25.93 39.25
CA GLU A 651 24.47 24.94 39.80
C GLU A 651 24.21 25.33 41.27
N GLU A 652 23.04 25.94 41.48
CA GLU A 652 22.30 26.01 42.76
C GLU A 652 23.01 26.69 43.94
N ALA A 653 23.37 27.96 43.79
CA ALA A 653 23.23 28.88 44.91
C ALA A 653 21.75 29.26 45.03
N VAL A 654 21.01 28.55 45.91
CA VAL A 654 19.75 29.07 46.42
C VAL A 654 20.04 30.47 46.98
N THR A 655 19.35 31.45 46.41
CA THR A 655 19.20 32.80 46.95
C THR A 655 18.76 32.72 48.40
N GLU A 656 19.68 32.99 49.33
CA GLU A 656 19.39 33.63 50.61
C GLU A 656 20.71 34.14 51.22
N ARG A 657 21.14 35.33 50.78
CA ARG A 657 22.08 36.14 51.57
C ARG A 657 21.25 36.86 52.65
N ALA A 658 21.20 36.28 53.84
CA ALA A 658 20.84 37.04 55.04
C ALA A 658 22.11 37.73 55.58
N GLU A 659 22.05 39.05 55.76
CA GLU A 659 23.09 39.86 56.38
C GLU A 659 23.38 39.35 57.80
N ILE A 660 24.60 38.87 58.06
CA ILE A 660 25.06 38.55 59.42
C ILE A 660 26.46 39.14 59.63
N SER A 661 26.54 40.07 60.57
CA SER A 661 27.76 40.72 61.06
C SER A 661 28.75 39.73 61.70
N PRO A 662 30.07 40.04 61.73
CA PRO A 662 31.09 39.10 62.20
C PRO A 662 31.02 38.94 63.72
N ALA A 663 30.83 37.72 64.20
CA ALA A 663 30.88 37.39 65.63
C ALA A 663 32.20 36.69 65.97
N LYS A 664 32.82 37.12 67.09
CA LYS A 664 34.07 36.58 67.62
C LYS A 664 33.90 35.15 68.15
N ALA A 665 35.03 34.44 68.19
CA ALA A 665 35.21 33.01 68.38
C ALA A 665 34.83 32.38 69.74
N SER A 666 33.64 32.63 70.32
CA SER A 666 33.23 31.92 71.56
C SER A 666 31.76 31.50 71.72
N ASP A 667 30.83 31.84 70.82
CA ASP A 667 29.41 31.45 70.98
C ASP A 667 28.89 30.75 69.72
N ILE A 668 28.95 29.41 69.67
CA ILE A 668 28.24 28.63 68.64
C ILE A 668 26.78 28.53 69.09
N VAL A 669 25.90 29.36 68.52
CA VAL A 669 24.45 29.16 68.67
C VAL A 669 24.06 27.96 67.80
N LEU A 670 23.87 26.80 68.42
CA LEU A 670 23.36 25.59 67.76
C LEU A 670 21.87 25.78 67.49
N SER A 671 21.47 25.81 66.21
CA SER A 671 20.06 25.95 65.81
C SER A 671 19.72 25.01 64.66
N CYS A 672 18.50 24.49 64.63
CA CYS A 672 18.01 23.69 63.50
C CYS A 672 18.16 24.46 62.17
N GLY A 673 18.48 23.75 61.10
CA GLY A 673 18.74 24.31 59.77
C GLY A 673 20.16 24.84 59.56
N ARG A 674 20.98 24.99 60.60
CA ARG A 674 22.40 25.37 60.43
C ARG A 674 23.21 24.19 59.89
N CYS A 675 23.99 24.45 58.85
CA CYS A 675 25.03 23.52 58.43
C CYS A 675 26.25 23.64 59.37
N VAL A 676 26.73 22.49 59.84
CA VAL A 676 27.86 22.36 60.76
C VAL A 676 28.81 21.26 60.30
N ARG A 677 30.04 21.29 60.82
CA ARG A 677 31.01 20.22 60.59
C ARG A 677 31.03 19.28 61.79
N ILE A 678 30.83 18.00 61.53
CA ILE A 678 30.98 16.95 62.54
C ILE A 678 32.40 16.40 62.47
N VAL A 679 33.21 16.70 63.49
CA VAL A 679 34.62 16.32 63.56
C VAL A 679 34.81 15.13 64.50
N ARG A 680 35.34 14.05 63.95
CA ARG A 680 35.77 12.85 64.69
C ARG A 680 37.28 12.66 64.50
N PRO A 681 37.96 11.87 65.36
CA PRO A 681 39.41 11.70 65.31
C PRO A 681 39.97 11.24 63.95
N ASP A 682 39.15 10.59 63.13
CA ASP A 682 39.53 9.93 61.87
C ASP A 682 38.75 10.40 60.63
N ARG A 683 37.74 11.26 60.80
CA ARG A 683 36.87 11.77 59.74
C ARG A 683 36.16 13.07 60.12
N ALA A 684 35.92 13.93 59.16
CA ALA A 684 35.00 15.06 59.26
C ALA A 684 33.96 15.01 58.13
N ARG A 685 32.70 15.35 58.43
CA ARG A 685 31.61 15.38 57.45
C ARG A 685 30.67 16.54 57.73
N ARG A 686 30.16 17.18 56.68
CA ARG A 686 29.14 18.24 56.77
C ARG A 686 27.77 17.64 57.05
N ALA A 687 27.02 18.26 57.94
CA ALA A 687 25.68 17.86 58.27
C ALA A 687 24.82 19.09 58.58
N MET A 688 23.52 18.98 58.38
CA MET A 688 22.56 20.00 58.79
C MET A 688 22.02 19.61 60.16
N ILE A 689 22.02 20.53 61.13
CA ILE A 689 21.36 20.30 62.41
C ILE A 689 19.86 20.21 62.15
N THR A 690 19.25 19.07 62.46
CA THR A 690 17.80 18.87 62.37
C THR A 690 17.13 19.08 63.73
N PHE A 691 17.82 18.76 64.81
CA PHE A 691 17.31 18.94 66.17
C PHE A 691 18.45 19.26 67.16
N VAL A 692 18.16 20.07 68.18
CA VAL A 692 19.10 20.44 69.26
C VAL A 692 18.48 20.03 70.59
N ASP A 693 19.15 19.14 71.33
CA ASP A 693 18.78 18.75 72.69
C ASP A 693 19.72 19.45 73.68
N GLU A 694 19.25 20.57 74.24
CA GLU A 694 20.02 21.40 75.17
C GLU A 694 20.33 20.68 76.50
N ASP A 695 19.43 19.80 76.96
CA ASP A 695 19.56 19.06 78.22
C ASP A 695 20.56 17.89 78.11
N ALA A 696 20.57 17.19 76.97
CA ALA A 696 21.46 16.04 76.73
C ALA A 696 22.83 16.40 76.14
N GLN A 697 23.08 17.67 75.80
CA GLN A 697 24.30 18.13 75.11
C GLN A 697 24.57 17.37 73.81
N THR A 698 23.52 17.09 73.05
CA THR A 698 23.55 16.39 71.76
C THR A 698 22.74 17.15 70.70
N VAL A 699 23.10 16.98 69.43
CA VAL A 699 22.35 17.48 68.28
C VAL A 699 22.08 16.34 67.32
N ASP A 700 20.88 16.26 66.77
CA ASP A 700 20.62 15.38 65.63
C ASP A 700 21.00 16.12 64.36
N VAL A 701 21.70 15.41 63.50
CA VAL A 701 22.20 15.97 62.25
C VAL A 701 21.87 15.07 61.08
N LEU A 702 21.51 15.71 59.97
CA LEU A 702 21.21 15.09 58.70
C LEU A 702 22.42 15.26 57.78
N TYR A 703 22.98 14.15 57.33
CA TYR A 703 23.99 14.14 56.28
C TYR A 703 23.29 14.09 54.92
N PRO A 704 23.41 15.14 54.08
CA PRO A 704 22.78 15.14 52.77
C PRO A 704 23.36 14.02 51.88
N LYS A 705 22.51 13.44 51.03
CA LYS A 705 22.94 12.47 50.00
C LYS A 705 24.01 13.07 49.08
N PRO A 706 25.03 12.27 48.69
CA PRO A 706 25.97 12.67 47.65
C PRO A 706 25.26 12.96 46.33
N LYS A 707 25.47 14.15 45.73
CA LYS A 707 24.93 14.49 44.40
C LYS A 707 25.40 13.44 43.37
N GLY A 708 24.43 12.80 42.68
CA GLY A 708 24.65 11.74 41.69
C GLY A 708 24.32 10.31 42.15
N CYS A 709 23.94 10.10 43.42
CA CYS A 709 23.54 8.80 43.96
C CYS A 709 22.03 8.77 44.32
N GLU A 710 21.17 8.59 43.32
CA GLU A 710 19.70 8.54 43.52
C GLU A 710 19.20 7.35 44.37
N LYS A 711 20.07 6.37 44.65
CA LYS A 711 19.73 5.11 45.33
C LYS A 711 20.02 5.06 46.84
N GLN A 712 20.53 6.13 47.45
CA GLN A 712 20.77 6.19 48.91
C GLN A 712 19.77 7.10 49.62
N GLU A 713 19.39 6.77 50.86
CA GLU A 713 18.56 7.60 51.74
C GLU A 713 19.44 8.54 52.58
N ASP A 714 18.87 9.67 53.04
CA ASP A 714 19.63 10.63 53.86
C ASP A 714 19.93 9.99 55.23
N GLU A 715 21.13 10.20 55.75
CA GLU A 715 21.58 9.58 56.99
C GLU A 715 21.37 10.56 58.14
N GLU A 716 20.56 10.19 59.14
CA GLU A 716 20.37 10.96 60.38
C GLU A 716 21.14 10.31 61.53
N GLU A 717 21.80 11.14 62.34
CA GLU A 717 22.58 10.69 63.49
C GLU A 717 22.55 11.69 64.64
N GLY A 718 22.38 11.21 65.87
CA GLY A 718 22.57 12.00 67.09
C GLY A 718 24.05 12.11 67.46
N VAL A 719 24.54 13.34 67.60
CA VAL A 719 25.97 13.65 67.78
C VAL A 719 26.19 14.53 69.01
N ALA A 720 27.19 14.20 69.84
CA ALA A 720 27.56 15.02 70.99
C ALA A 720 28.03 16.42 70.55
N VAL A 721 27.56 17.47 71.22
CA VAL A 721 27.85 18.88 70.91
C VAL A 721 29.36 19.16 70.79
N LYS A 722 30.19 18.50 71.59
CA LYS A 722 31.68 18.61 71.53
C LYS A 722 32.31 18.20 70.20
N LEU A 723 31.62 17.38 69.40
CA LEU A 723 32.06 16.95 68.06
C LEU A 723 31.56 17.89 66.96
N VAL A 724 30.66 18.80 67.30
CA VAL A 724 30.09 19.79 66.39
C VAL A 724 31.01 21.01 66.40
N GLN A 725 31.47 21.38 65.22
CA GLN A 725 32.18 22.64 65.01
C GLN A 725 31.35 23.51 64.07
N ALA A 726 31.24 24.80 64.38
CA ALA A 726 30.78 25.77 63.42
C ALA A 726 31.67 25.70 62.17
N LEU A 727 31.07 25.87 60.99
CA LEU A 727 31.83 26.10 59.77
C LEU A 727 32.73 27.33 60.03
N GLN A 728 34.04 27.11 60.13
CA GLN A 728 35.01 28.15 60.53
C GLN A 728 35.03 29.29 59.49
N ASP A 729 35.62 30.44 59.86
CA ASP A 729 35.87 31.60 58.96
C ASP A 729 36.59 31.23 57.65
N PHE A 730 37.23 30.05 57.61
CA PHE A 730 37.82 29.45 56.42
C PHE A 730 36.81 29.18 55.29
N GLU A 731 35.55 28.88 55.61
CA GLU A 731 34.50 28.53 54.64
C GLU A 731 33.54 29.69 54.32
N GLN A 732 33.45 30.70 55.21
CA GLN A 732 32.69 31.92 54.94
C GLN A 732 33.43 32.89 54.00
N SER A 733 34.75 32.74 53.86
CA SER A 733 35.55 33.46 52.88
C SER A 733 35.51 32.78 51.50
N GLY A 734 34.31 32.73 50.90
CA GLY A 734 34.18 32.65 49.44
C GLY A 734 34.74 33.93 48.80
N PRO A 735 35.32 33.89 47.58
CA PRO A 735 36.41 34.77 47.18
C PRO A 735 36.01 36.26 47.12
N ILE A 736 36.62 37.07 47.99
CA ILE A 736 37.00 38.44 47.64
C ILE A 736 38.36 38.32 46.92
N LEU A 737 38.38 38.41 45.60
CA LEU A 737 39.63 38.66 44.87
C LEU A 737 39.97 40.15 45.01
N SER A 738 40.62 40.51 46.11
CA SER A 738 41.27 41.81 46.28
C SER A 738 42.77 41.61 46.42
N GLU A 739 43.52 42.15 45.44
CA GLU A 739 44.96 42.40 45.41
C GLU A 739 45.87 41.40 46.15
N ASP A 740 46.04 40.20 45.60
CA ASP A 740 47.28 39.44 45.75
C ASP A 740 47.46 38.44 44.59
N SER A 741 48.70 38.21 44.15
CA SER A 741 49.03 37.43 42.92
C SER A 741 48.33 36.05 42.85
N LEU A 742 47.91 35.62 41.65
CA LEU A 742 47.28 34.30 41.36
C LEU A 742 47.95 33.11 42.07
N TYR A 743 49.28 33.12 42.15
CA TYR A 743 50.06 32.10 42.84
C TYR A 743 49.71 31.96 44.33
N LYS A 744 49.59 33.09 45.05
CA LYS A 744 49.27 33.11 46.48
C LYS A 744 47.87 32.57 46.73
N ALA A 745 46.89 33.03 45.95
CA ALA A 745 45.50 32.61 46.06
C ALA A 745 45.33 31.10 45.79
N ALA A 746 45.89 30.60 44.70
CA ALA A 746 45.83 29.18 44.35
C ALA A 746 46.60 28.29 45.34
N SER A 747 47.73 28.77 45.88
CA SER A 747 48.51 28.03 46.88
C SER A 747 47.79 27.94 48.22
N ALA A 748 47.18 29.05 48.67
CA ALA A 748 46.34 29.06 49.86
C ALA A 748 45.19 28.05 49.71
N ALA A 749 44.39 28.17 48.65
CA ALA A 749 43.28 27.25 48.39
C ALA A 749 43.71 25.77 48.37
N LYS A 750 44.86 25.46 47.76
CA LYS A 750 45.43 24.10 47.77
C LYS A 750 45.81 23.63 49.18
N GLU A 751 46.42 24.48 49.99
CA GLU A 751 46.83 24.13 51.36
C GLU A 751 45.61 23.85 52.24
N GLN A 752 44.59 24.70 52.15
CA GLN A 752 43.32 24.54 52.84
C GLN A 752 42.62 23.23 52.43
N GLY A 753 42.51 22.97 51.13
CA GLY A 753 41.96 21.73 50.60
C GLY A 753 42.74 20.49 51.07
N ASN A 754 44.08 20.55 51.13
CA ASN A 754 44.90 19.44 51.61
C ASN A 754 44.68 19.12 53.09
N GLN A 755 44.44 20.13 53.93
CA GLN A 755 44.14 19.92 55.35
C GLN A 755 42.79 19.20 55.50
N LEU A 756 41.77 19.62 54.75
CA LEU A 756 40.44 18.99 54.73
C LEU A 756 40.48 17.58 54.14
N PHE A 757 41.27 17.36 53.10
CA PHE A 757 41.48 16.04 52.51
C PHE A 757 42.06 15.05 53.53
N LYS A 758 43.02 15.48 54.37
CA LYS A 758 43.57 14.65 55.46
C LYS A 758 42.51 14.29 56.50
N LEU A 759 41.54 15.19 56.73
CA LEU A 759 40.38 14.97 57.60
C LEU A 759 39.27 14.15 56.92
N LYS A 760 39.47 13.69 55.67
CA LYS A 760 38.48 12.98 54.84
C LYS A 760 37.19 13.77 54.56
N ASP A 761 37.23 15.09 54.70
CA ASP A 761 36.14 15.98 54.28
C ASP A 761 36.30 16.29 52.78
N PHE A 762 35.99 15.29 51.95
CA PHE A 762 36.26 15.33 50.51
C PHE A 762 35.41 16.37 49.77
N GLU A 763 34.21 16.66 50.26
CA GLU A 763 33.32 17.69 49.71
C GLU A 763 33.91 19.09 49.91
N ALA A 764 34.23 19.45 51.15
CA ALA A 764 34.84 20.75 51.44
C ALA A 764 36.21 20.88 50.75
N ALA A 765 37.03 19.82 50.76
CA ALA A 765 38.31 19.83 50.05
C ALA A 765 38.13 20.08 48.53
N ALA A 766 37.12 19.48 47.90
CA ALA A 766 36.83 19.68 46.48
C ALA A 766 36.38 21.12 46.16
N GLU A 767 35.68 21.79 47.07
CA GLU A 767 35.31 23.20 46.93
C GLU A 767 36.53 24.13 46.92
N PHE A 768 37.46 23.96 47.86
CA PHE A 768 38.70 24.75 47.88
C PHE A 768 39.56 24.51 46.64
N TYR A 769 39.68 23.26 46.18
CA TYR A 769 40.37 22.99 44.91
C TYR A 769 39.65 23.65 43.72
N SER A 770 38.31 23.68 43.73
CA SER A 770 37.52 24.36 42.69
C SER A 770 37.70 25.87 42.71
N ALA A 771 37.80 26.50 43.88
CA ALA A 771 38.11 27.92 44.01
C ALA A 771 39.50 28.26 43.45
N GLY A 772 40.50 27.42 43.72
CA GLY A 772 41.83 27.56 43.13
C GLY A 772 41.82 27.42 41.61
N ILE A 773 41.06 26.47 41.07
CA ILE A 773 40.88 26.26 39.62
C ILE A 773 40.17 27.47 38.98
N ALA A 774 39.14 28.01 39.62
CA ALA A 774 38.42 29.19 39.14
C ALA A 774 39.33 30.41 38.99
N GLY A 775 40.29 30.59 39.91
CA GLY A 775 41.30 31.65 39.80
C GLY A 775 42.15 31.54 38.53
N PHE A 776 42.50 30.32 38.09
CA PHE A 776 43.19 30.10 36.82
C PHE A 776 42.28 30.36 35.61
N ALA A 777 41.01 29.95 35.67
CA ALA A 777 40.04 30.16 34.58
C ALA A 777 39.66 31.64 34.40
N GLN A 778 39.65 32.45 35.45
CA GLN A 778 39.31 33.88 35.43
C GLN A 778 40.47 34.79 35.01
N ARG A 779 41.66 34.23 34.77
CA ARG A 779 42.82 35.00 34.32
C ARG A 779 42.56 35.55 32.91
N PRO A 780 42.82 36.85 32.64
CA PRO A 780 42.73 37.40 31.29
C PRO A 780 43.63 36.62 30.32
N ILE A 781 43.07 36.19 29.20
CA ILE A 781 43.80 35.51 28.13
C ILE A 781 44.43 36.59 27.24
N ALA A 782 45.71 36.44 26.89
CA ALA A 782 46.41 37.36 25.99
C ALA A 782 46.67 36.76 24.59
N GLN A 783 46.86 37.62 23.60
CA GLN A 783 47.30 37.21 22.26
C GLN A 783 48.65 36.47 22.35
N GLY A 784 48.77 35.32 21.68
CA GLY A 784 49.96 34.46 21.71
C GLY A 784 50.00 33.48 22.88
N GLU A 785 49.02 33.50 23.79
CA GLU A 785 48.95 32.57 24.93
C GLU A 785 48.44 31.18 24.50
N GLN A 786 48.95 30.14 25.16
CA GLN A 786 48.51 28.75 24.94
C GLN A 786 47.23 28.49 25.74
N VAL A 787 46.24 27.88 25.09
CA VAL A 787 44.95 27.55 25.70
C VAL A 787 44.54 26.12 25.35
N LEU A 788 43.68 25.53 26.17
CA LEU A 788 42.98 24.28 25.87
C LEU A 788 41.52 24.56 25.54
N MET A 789 41.01 23.87 24.53
CA MET A 789 39.63 23.97 24.06
C MET A 789 38.99 22.59 23.88
N LYS A 790 37.67 22.51 23.96
CA LYS A 790 36.91 21.27 23.73
C LYS A 790 36.81 20.98 22.23
N ASN A 791 37.09 19.75 21.81
CA ASN A 791 36.85 19.32 20.43
C ASN A 791 35.36 19.28 20.11
N GLN A 792 34.91 20.14 19.19
CA GLN A 792 33.51 20.18 18.77
C GLN A 792 33.21 19.22 17.61
N ASP A 793 34.14 18.97 16.66
CA ASP A 793 33.86 18.11 15.50
C ASP A 793 35.13 17.44 14.93
N THR A 794 35.52 16.28 15.46
CA THR A 794 36.34 15.34 14.67
C THR A 794 35.87 13.91 14.89
N GLU A 795 35.61 13.18 13.80
CA GLU A 795 35.21 11.76 13.77
C GLU A 795 36.20 10.80 14.45
N LYS A 796 37.36 11.29 14.92
CA LYS A 796 38.44 10.46 15.47
C LYS A 796 38.68 10.65 16.98
N VAL A 797 38.28 11.76 17.59
CA VAL A 797 38.42 11.98 19.06
C VAL A 797 37.31 12.93 19.55
N LYS A 798 36.07 12.45 19.62
CA LYS A 798 34.99 13.20 20.31
C LYS A 798 35.29 13.21 21.81
N GLY A 799 35.38 14.40 22.42
CA GLY A 799 35.60 14.58 23.88
C GLY A 799 37.05 14.87 24.32
N GLY A 800 38.00 14.99 23.40
CA GLY A 800 39.38 15.41 23.71
C GLY A 800 39.53 16.93 23.91
N LEU A 801 40.55 17.33 24.67
CA LEU A 801 41.01 18.72 24.72
C LEU A 801 42.05 18.95 23.63
N THR A 802 41.89 20.02 22.86
CA THR A 802 42.89 20.45 21.87
C THR A 802 43.65 21.65 22.38
N ARG A 803 44.97 21.59 22.23
CA ARG A 803 45.87 22.72 22.48
C ARG A 803 45.83 23.65 21.28
N SER A 804 45.66 24.94 21.53
CA SER A 804 45.84 25.97 20.51
C SER A 804 46.49 27.23 21.07
N THR A 805 46.81 28.18 20.20
CA THR A 805 47.40 29.47 20.55
C THR A 805 46.46 30.58 20.11
N VAL A 806 46.20 31.55 20.97
CA VAL A 806 45.33 32.68 20.66
C VAL A 806 45.98 33.57 19.60
N LEU A 807 45.34 33.72 18.44
CA LEU A 807 45.81 34.53 17.31
C LEU A 807 45.29 35.96 17.39
N SER A 808 44.01 36.14 17.74
CA SER A 808 43.31 37.43 17.89
C SER A 808 42.18 37.32 18.91
N MET A 809 41.74 38.47 19.44
CA MET A 809 40.47 38.60 20.17
C MET A 809 39.62 39.67 19.51
N ASP A 810 38.33 39.41 19.37
CA ASP A 810 37.37 40.40 18.92
C ASP A 810 36.87 41.28 20.08
N ALA A 811 36.06 42.29 19.75
CA ALA A 811 35.50 43.22 20.73
C ALA A 811 34.40 42.60 21.61
N GLU A 812 33.92 41.40 21.27
CA GLU A 812 32.85 40.67 21.96
C GLU A 812 33.39 39.61 22.93
N GLY A 813 34.71 39.40 22.95
CA GLY A 813 35.39 38.46 23.86
C GLY A 813 35.56 37.05 23.29
N SER A 814 35.34 36.85 21.98
CA SER A 814 35.70 35.64 21.27
C SER A 814 37.18 35.64 20.89
N CYS A 815 37.83 34.49 21.04
CA CYS A 815 39.23 34.30 20.71
C CYS A 815 39.36 33.45 19.44
N GLU A 816 40.07 33.95 18.45
CA GLU A 816 40.46 33.23 17.24
C GLU A 816 41.74 32.44 17.50
N MET A 817 41.76 31.16 17.15
CA MET A 817 42.86 30.24 17.42
C MET A 817 43.72 29.95 16.18
N MET A 818 45.01 29.65 16.37
CA MET A 818 45.93 29.29 15.26
C MET A 818 45.49 28.06 14.43
N ASN A 819 44.62 27.20 14.97
CA ASN A 819 44.05 26.05 14.25
C ASN A 819 42.77 26.40 13.45
N GLY A 820 42.40 27.68 13.35
CA GLY A 820 41.25 28.16 12.59
C GLY A 820 39.90 28.02 13.30
N GLN A 821 39.89 27.67 14.59
CA GLN A 821 38.67 27.57 15.40
C GLN A 821 38.45 28.86 16.21
N GLU A 822 37.18 29.24 16.40
CA GLU A 822 36.77 30.35 17.26
C GLU A 822 36.04 29.82 18.49
N ALA A 823 36.34 30.38 19.67
CA ALA A 823 35.64 30.04 20.90
C ALA A 823 35.60 31.25 21.84
N PRO A 824 34.52 31.43 22.62
CA PRO A 824 34.45 32.48 23.63
C PRO A 824 35.54 32.25 24.69
N ALA A 825 36.12 33.32 25.24
CA ALA A 825 37.18 33.22 26.26
C ALA A 825 36.76 32.39 27.49
N SER A 826 35.45 32.36 27.79
CA SER A 826 34.84 31.56 28.86
C SER A 826 34.77 30.05 28.57
N GLU A 827 35.08 29.59 27.36
CA GLU A 827 35.17 28.17 27.00
C GLU A 827 36.63 27.70 26.83
N LEU A 828 37.59 28.56 27.16
CA LEU A 828 39.02 28.29 27.04
C LEU A 828 39.65 28.15 28.43
N LEU A 829 40.55 27.17 28.57
CA LEU A 829 41.36 27.01 29.78
C LEU A 829 42.79 27.54 29.50
N PRO A 830 43.22 28.65 30.14
CA PRO A 830 44.56 29.20 29.93
C PRO A 830 45.66 28.31 30.51
N VAL A 831 46.72 28.09 29.73
CA VAL A 831 47.88 27.27 30.12
C VAL A 831 48.96 28.16 30.75
N CYS A 832 48.89 28.30 32.08
CA CYS A 832 49.88 29.04 32.85
C CYS A 832 51.20 28.26 32.98
N GLN A 833 52.13 28.46 32.04
CA GLN A 833 53.40 27.72 31.96
C GLN A 833 54.23 27.75 33.26
N GLU A 834 54.32 28.90 33.92
CA GLU A 834 55.09 29.09 35.16
C GLU A 834 54.46 28.43 36.39
N LEU A 835 53.14 28.23 36.38
CA LEU A 835 52.37 27.70 37.51
C LEU A 835 51.75 26.33 37.21
N LEU A 836 52.21 25.66 36.16
CA LEU A 836 51.63 24.41 35.66
C LEU A 836 51.60 23.28 36.72
N PRO A 837 52.63 23.10 37.57
CA PRO A 837 52.58 22.12 38.67
C PRO A 837 51.49 22.45 39.71
N LEU A 838 51.26 23.73 39.99
CA LEU A 838 50.22 24.17 40.92
C LEU A 838 48.83 23.94 40.30
N HIS A 839 48.65 24.40 39.06
CA HIS A 839 47.39 24.31 38.31
C HIS A 839 46.94 22.85 38.15
N THR A 840 47.83 21.96 37.69
CA THR A 840 47.53 20.53 37.52
C THR A 840 47.29 19.81 38.85
N SER A 841 47.97 20.22 39.93
CA SER A 841 47.78 19.61 41.25
C SER A 841 46.40 19.87 41.86
N LEU A 842 45.77 21.01 41.56
CA LEU A 842 44.41 21.33 42.01
C LEU A 842 43.39 20.38 41.37
N TYR A 843 43.44 20.20 40.04
CA TYR A 843 42.59 19.24 39.33
C TYR A 843 42.83 17.81 39.79
N MET A 844 44.10 17.41 39.95
CA MET A 844 44.46 16.07 40.42
C MET A 844 43.91 15.77 41.83
N ASN A 845 43.99 16.73 42.74
CA ASN A 845 43.48 16.55 44.10
C ASN A 845 41.94 16.57 44.14
N ARG A 846 41.29 17.42 43.33
CA ARG A 846 39.83 17.40 43.18
C ARG A 846 39.33 16.07 42.61
N ALA A 847 40.03 15.52 41.61
CA ALA A 847 39.73 14.20 41.06
C ALA A 847 39.79 13.10 42.13
N ARG A 848 40.77 13.17 43.05
CA ARG A 848 40.85 12.23 44.19
C ARG A 848 39.70 12.39 45.17
N CYS A 849 39.26 13.61 45.46
CA CYS A 849 38.04 13.83 46.25
C CYS A 849 36.84 13.18 45.57
N ARG A 850 36.63 13.48 44.29
CA ARG A 850 35.53 12.95 43.47
C ARG A 850 35.54 11.42 43.40
N GLN A 851 36.70 10.79 43.27
CA GLN A 851 36.81 9.32 43.36
C GLN A 851 36.36 8.75 44.70
N ASN A 852 36.70 9.41 45.82
CA ASN A 852 36.26 8.97 47.14
C ASN A 852 34.76 9.24 47.38
N LEU A 853 34.17 10.19 46.64
CA LEU A 853 32.74 10.49 46.63
C LEU A 853 31.93 9.63 45.64
N GLY A 854 32.57 8.71 44.89
CA GLY A 854 31.92 7.89 43.85
C GLY A 854 31.62 8.63 42.54
N GLN A 855 32.04 9.88 42.41
CA GLN A 855 31.88 10.76 41.24
C GLN A 855 32.94 10.45 40.18
N HIS A 856 32.91 9.21 39.66
CA HIS A 856 33.94 8.69 38.77
C HIS A 856 33.95 9.35 37.39
N LYS A 857 32.82 9.88 36.92
CA LYS A 857 32.74 10.59 35.63
C LYS A 857 33.47 11.94 35.72
N GLU A 858 33.16 12.71 36.75
CA GLU A 858 33.72 14.03 37.04
C GLU A 858 35.21 13.94 37.37
N ALA A 859 35.62 12.87 38.08
CA ALA A 859 37.02 12.58 38.30
C ALA A 859 37.78 12.30 36.99
N ALA A 860 37.20 11.53 36.07
CA ALA A 860 37.83 11.26 34.77
C ALA A 860 37.98 12.55 33.94
N GLN A 861 37.00 13.46 33.98
CA GLN A 861 37.05 14.77 33.33
C GLN A 861 38.19 15.65 33.89
N ASP A 862 38.33 15.74 35.22
CA ASP A 862 39.45 16.47 35.85
C ASP A 862 40.81 15.93 35.42
N LEU A 863 40.94 14.61 35.31
CA LEU A 863 42.20 13.96 34.94
C LEU A 863 42.52 14.16 33.45
N THR A 864 41.49 14.23 32.59
CA THR A 864 41.66 14.64 31.19
C THR A 864 42.14 16.08 31.07
N ALA A 865 41.67 16.99 31.92
CA ALA A 865 42.20 18.36 31.99
C ALA A 865 43.68 18.40 32.43
N VAL A 866 44.07 17.57 33.40
CA VAL A 866 45.49 17.46 33.82
C VAL A 866 46.38 16.98 32.67
N LEU A 867 45.95 15.97 31.92
CA LEU A 867 46.71 15.45 30.77
C LEU A 867 46.87 16.52 29.70
N GLY A 868 45.78 17.21 29.34
CA GLY A 868 45.82 18.31 28.37
C GLY A 868 46.75 19.45 28.81
N LEU A 869 46.71 19.85 30.08
CA LEU A 869 47.58 20.91 30.61
C LEU A 869 49.06 20.55 30.51
N TRP A 870 49.42 19.31 30.85
CA TRP A 870 50.80 18.84 30.75
C TRP A 870 51.26 18.63 29.30
N GLU A 871 50.39 18.22 28.39
CA GLU A 871 50.70 18.13 26.95
C GLU A 871 50.84 19.50 26.28
N ALA A 872 50.17 20.52 26.83
CA ALA A 872 50.28 21.91 26.39
C ALA A 872 51.50 22.67 26.97
N ALA A 873 52.30 22.03 27.82
CA ALA A 873 53.54 22.60 28.33
C ALA A 873 54.51 23.00 27.18
N ASP A 874 55.25 24.10 27.38
CA ASP A 874 56.31 24.50 26.46
C ASP A 874 57.51 23.57 26.58
N LYS A 875 57.86 22.92 25.47
CA LYS A 875 58.99 21.99 25.38
C LYS A 875 60.33 22.66 25.72
N ARG A 876 60.48 23.96 25.47
CA ARG A 876 61.71 24.71 25.80
C ARG A 876 61.86 24.90 27.31
N LEU A 877 60.76 25.22 28.01
CA LEU A 877 60.75 25.34 29.47
C LEU A 877 61.06 23.99 30.14
N LEU A 878 60.46 22.91 29.65
CA LEU A 878 60.73 21.55 30.15
C LEU A 878 62.18 21.08 29.92
N GLN A 879 62.85 21.58 28.87
CA GLN A 879 64.27 21.29 28.64
C GLN A 879 65.20 22.13 29.50
N ALA A 880 64.77 23.34 29.87
CA ALA A 880 65.54 24.27 30.69
C ALA A 880 65.43 23.98 32.19
N ASP A 881 64.32 23.40 32.66
CA ASP A 881 64.04 23.08 34.06
C ASP A 881 63.83 21.57 34.29
N PRO A 882 64.85 20.86 34.81
CA PRO A 882 64.75 19.43 35.12
C PRO A 882 63.64 19.09 36.14
N GLU A 883 63.36 19.98 37.10
CA GLU A 883 62.32 19.73 38.13
C GLU A 883 60.92 19.79 37.50
N MET A 884 60.72 20.72 36.56
CA MET A 884 59.46 20.85 35.82
C MET A 884 59.21 19.64 34.91
N LYS A 885 60.27 19.09 34.30
CA LYS A 885 60.20 17.84 33.53
C LYS A 885 59.84 16.63 34.39
N GLU A 886 60.44 16.50 35.57
CA GLU A 886 60.10 15.44 36.51
C GLU A 886 58.64 15.57 36.99
N ALA A 887 58.18 16.80 37.27
CA ALA A 887 56.79 17.08 37.63
C ALA A 887 55.80 16.72 36.50
N GLN A 888 56.16 16.97 35.24
CA GLN A 888 55.36 16.59 34.08
C GLN A 888 55.23 15.07 33.96
N GLU A 889 56.34 14.34 33.97
CA GLU A 889 56.34 12.88 33.85
C GLU A 889 55.50 12.26 34.97
N LYS A 890 55.71 12.74 36.21
CA LYS A 890 54.93 12.34 37.40
C LYS A 890 53.45 12.65 37.29
N GLY A 891 53.11 13.84 36.79
CA GLY A 891 51.74 14.28 36.59
C GLY A 891 51.00 13.40 35.59
N LEU A 892 51.62 13.12 34.45
CA LEU A 892 51.02 12.36 33.34
C LEU A 892 50.70 10.91 33.73
N TYR A 893 51.67 10.15 34.22
CA TYR A 893 51.42 8.75 34.58
C TYR A 893 50.45 8.61 35.77
N THR A 894 50.43 9.60 36.68
CA THR A 894 49.51 9.59 37.84
C THR A 894 48.09 9.88 37.37
N ALA A 895 47.92 10.79 36.41
CA ALA A 895 46.63 11.13 35.84
C ALA A 895 46.03 9.94 35.07
N GLU A 896 46.83 9.30 34.20
CA GLU A 896 46.44 8.09 33.47
C GLU A 896 46.05 6.96 34.43
N TYR A 897 46.83 6.70 35.49
CA TYR A 897 46.49 5.68 36.49
C TYR A 897 45.14 5.96 37.18
N LEU A 898 44.91 7.19 37.65
CA LEU A 898 43.65 7.53 38.31
C LEU A 898 42.48 7.50 37.32
N ARG A 899 42.70 7.90 36.06
CA ARG A 899 41.65 7.91 35.03
C ARG A 899 41.25 6.49 34.66
N ALA A 900 42.23 5.60 34.54
CA ALA A 900 42.00 4.17 34.34
C ALA A 900 41.13 3.56 35.45
N ARG A 901 41.38 3.92 36.72
CA ARG A 901 40.55 3.45 37.85
C ARG A 901 39.12 3.97 37.78
N SER A 902 38.94 5.26 37.49
CA SER A 902 37.62 5.86 37.31
C SER A 902 36.84 5.23 36.15
N ARG A 903 37.52 4.96 35.02
CA ARG A 903 36.92 4.32 33.84
C ARG A 903 36.56 2.86 34.12
N LEU A 904 37.44 2.11 34.79
CA LEU A 904 37.15 0.73 35.20
C LEU A 904 35.95 0.66 36.16
N ALA A 905 35.85 1.57 37.13
CA ALA A 905 34.70 1.67 38.04
C ALA A 905 33.38 1.96 37.32
N ARG A 906 33.46 2.57 36.12
CA ARG A 906 32.32 2.82 35.21
C ARG A 906 32.09 1.70 34.18
N GLY A 907 32.84 0.61 34.24
CA GLY A 907 32.75 -0.50 33.29
C GLY A 907 33.43 -0.26 31.93
N LEU A 908 34.15 0.85 31.75
CA LEU A 908 34.83 1.21 30.49
C LEU A 908 36.20 0.52 30.38
N SER A 909 36.18 -0.79 30.23
CA SER A 909 37.36 -1.64 30.41
C SER A 909 38.45 -1.43 29.35
N LYS A 910 38.12 -1.22 28.07
CA LYS A 910 39.09 -0.88 26.99
C LYS A 910 39.70 0.50 27.17
N ALA A 911 38.92 1.51 27.53
CA ALA A 911 39.44 2.85 27.78
C ALA A 911 40.41 2.84 28.99
N ALA A 912 40.07 2.10 30.05
CA ALA A 912 40.97 1.85 31.17
C ALA A 912 42.24 1.08 30.76
N ALA A 913 42.14 0.11 29.84
CA ALA A 913 43.29 -0.63 29.32
C ALA A 913 44.26 0.29 28.56
N GLN A 914 43.71 1.23 27.78
CA GLN A 914 44.49 2.21 27.03
C GLN A 914 45.24 3.16 27.97
N ASP A 915 44.58 3.70 29.00
CA ASP A 915 45.23 4.54 30.01
C ASP A 915 46.35 3.79 30.77
N VAL A 916 46.11 2.52 31.13
CA VAL A 916 47.13 1.68 31.78
C VAL A 916 48.34 1.47 30.85
N LYS A 917 48.10 1.30 29.55
CA LYS A 917 49.16 1.15 28.55
C LYS A 917 49.97 2.44 28.41
N GLU A 918 49.30 3.59 28.30
CA GLU A 918 49.94 4.91 28.21
C GLU A 918 50.80 5.20 29.45
N ALA A 919 50.28 4.94 30.66
CA ALA A 919 51.02 5.12 31.90
C ALA A 919 52.27 4.24 32.01
N LEU A 920 52.21 3.01 31.50
CA LEU A 920 53.36 2.10 31.50
C LEU A 920 54.46 2.52 30.51
N VAL A 921 54.10 3.15 29.38
CA VAL A 921 55.06 3.65 28.39
C VAL A 921 55.92 4.79 28.96
N ARG A 922 55.37 5.57 29.89
CA ARG A 922 56.05 6.72 30.53
C ARG A 922 57.09 6.34 31.60
N SER A 923 57.45 5.06 31.73
CA SER A 923 58.50 4.56 32.64
C SER A 923 58.38 5.05 34.10
N PRO A 924 57.22 4.85 34.77
CA PRO A 924 57.01 5.35 36.12
C PRO A 924 57.86 4.60 37.17
N PRO A 925 58.01 5.13 38.40
CA PRO A 925 58.76 4.47 39.47
C PRO A 925 58.23 3.06 39.80
N ALA A 926 59.09 2.19 40.33
CA ALA A 926 58.77 0.78 40.58
C ALA A 926 57.49 0.55 41.41
N ALA A 927 57.20 1.42 42.38
CA ALA A 927 55.98 1.36 43.18
C ALA A 927 54.71 1.57 42.34
N THR A 928 54.74 2.52 41.39
CA THR A 928 53.63 2.82 40.48
C THR A 928 53.48 1.74 39.40
N VAL A 929 54.59 1.18 38.89
CA VAL A 929 54.54 0.03 37.97
C VAL A 929 53.81 -1.15 38.59
N LYS A 930 54.01 -1.42 39.89
CA LYS A 930 53.30 -2.48 40.61
C LYS A 930 51.79 -2.23 40.64
N GLN A 931 51.37 -0.99 40.92
CA GLN A 931 49.95 -0.60 40.92
C GLN A 931 49.32 -0.69 39.52
N LEU A 932 50.02 -0.24 38.48
CA LEU A 932 49.55 -0.34 37.09
C LEU A 932 49.44 -1.79 36.61
N LYS A 933 50.37 -2.67 36.99
CA LYS A 933 50.28 -4.10 36.69
C LYS A 933 49.07 -4.75 37.37
N GLN A 934 48.79 -4.39 38.62
CA GLN A 934 47.60 -4.85 39.33
C GLN A 934 46.31 -4.38 38.64
N LEU A 935 46.23 -3.09 38.30
CA LEU A 935 45.09 -2.53 37.57
C LEU A 935 44.93 -3.18 36.18
N LYS A 936 46.02 -3.49 35.48
CA LYS A 936 45.98 -4.22 34.22
C LYS A 936 45.28 -5.58 34.33
N VAL A 937 45.54 -6.31 35.43
CA VAL A 937 44.88 -7.60 35.68
C VAL A 937 43.39 -7.41 35.90
N GLU A 938 42.99 -6.42 36.70
CA GLU A 938 41.59 -6.09 36.96
C GLU A 938 40.85 -5.69 35.67
N VAL A 939 41.47 -4.86 34.84
CA VAL A 939 40.94 -4.48 33.53
C VAL A 939 40.79 -5.68 32.59
N THR A 940 41.80 -6.55 32.53
CA THR A 940 41.77 -7.75 31.68
C THR A 940 40.67 -8.72 32.13
N ALA A 941 40.49 -8.88 33.45
CA ALA A 941 39.42 -9.69 34.00
C ALA A 941 38.03 -9.11 33.68
N ALA A 942 37.87 -7.78 33.72
CA ALA A 942 36.63 -7.11 33.33
C ALA A 942 36.31 -7.32 31.83
N GLN A 943 37.32 -7.20 30.95
CA GLN A 943 37.18 -7.45 29.51
C GLN A 943 36.76 -8.89 29.21
N GLU A 944 37.36 -9.87 29.88
CA GLU A 944 37.03 -11.28 29.67
C GLU A 944 35.60 -11.60 30.14
N LYS A 945 35.19 -11.04 31.28
CA LYS A 945 33.81 -11.18 31.78
C LYS A 945 32.79 -10.60 30.80
N GLN A 946 33.06 -9.43 30.23
CA GLN A 946 32.18 -8.79 29.24
C GLN A 946 32.12 -9.60 27.94
N ARG A 947 33.25 -10.16 27.50
CA ARG A 947 33.31 -11.04 26.32
C ARG A 947 32.51 -12.32 26.50
N GLN A 948 32.52 -12.92 27.69
CA GLN A 948 31.75 -14.12 27.98
C GLN A 948 30.23 -13.87 27.95
N VAL A 949 29.79 -12.67 28.37
CA VAL A 949 28.38 -12.29 28.37
C VAL A 949 27.90 -11.91 26.97
N ASN A 950 28.64 -11.04 26.26
CA ASN A 950 28.18 -10.47 24.98
C ASN A 950 28.53 -11.35 23.76
N GLY A 951 29.57 -12.18 23.86
CA GLY A 951 30.14 -12.93 22.73
C GLY A 951 29.16 -13.85 22.00
N PRO A 952 28.38 -14.70 22.69
CA PRO A 952 27.37 -15.55 22.06
C PRO A 952 26.30 -14.76 21.30
N LEU A 953 25.79 -13.68 21.89
CA LEU A 953 24.79 -12.82 21.27
C LEU A 953 25.35 -12.08 20.04
N ALA A 954 26.57 -11.53 20.15
CA ALA A 954 27.26 -10.87 19.04
C ALA A 954 27.46 -11.83 17.84
N LYS A 955 27.72 -13.12 18.10
CA LYS A 955 27.85 -14.12 17.04
C LYS A 955 26.54 -14.35 16.29
N GLU A 956 25.40 -14.42 16.98
CA GLU A 956 24.10 -14.61 16.34
C GLU A 956 23.66 -13.36 15.56
N LEU A 957 23.92 -12.16 16.08
CA LEU A 957 23.67 -10.91 15.35
C LEU A 957 24.56 -10.80 14.09
N ALA A 958 25.82 -11.24 14.15
CA ALA A 958 26.69 -11.25 12.97
C ALA A 958 26.15 -12.17 11.85
N LYS A 959 25.59 -13.34 12.20
CA LYS A 959 24.91 -14.20 11.23
C LYS A 959 23.70 -13.51 10.62
N LEU A 960 22.90 -12.84 11.44
CA LEU A 960 21.71 -12.11 10.99
C LEU A 960 22.07 -10.98 10.01
N VAL A 961 23.15 -10.23 10.26
CA VAL A 961 23.64 -9.20 9.31
C VAL A 961 23.98 -9.81 7.95
N ILE A 962 24.62 -10.99 7.93
CA ILE A 962 24.96 -11.68 6.69
C ILE A 962 23.68 -12.06 5.93
N SER A 963 22.68 -12.61 6.64
CA SER A 963 21.38 -12.97 6.04
C SER A 963 20.63 -11.74 5.50
N LEU A 964 20.54 -10.65 6.28
CA LEU A 964 19.86 -9.42 5.87
C LEU A 964 20.52 -8.76 4.65
N ARG A 965 21.86 -8.78 4.55
CA ARG A 965 22.60 -8.29 3.36
C ARG A 965 22.39 -9.16 2.11
N GLY A 966 21.99 -10.41 2.31
CA GLY A 966 21.61 -11.33 1.23
C GLY A 966 20.31 -10.93 0.51
N GLY A 967 19.50 -10.07 1.14
CA GLY A 967 18.21 -9.63 0.62
C GLY A 967 17.09 -10.67 0.79
N PRO A 968 15.86 -10.32 0.35
CA PRO A 968 14.62 -11.07 0.58
C PRO A 968 14.60 -12.46 -0.08
N GLN A 969 15.56 -12.80 -0.94
CA GLN A 969 15.64 -14.10 -1.61
C GLN A 969 16.33 -15.20 -0.77
N ILE A 970 16.97 -14.82 0.34
CA ILE A 970 17.77 -15.72 1.19
C ILE A 970 17.03 -16.06 2.50
N SER A 971 15.70 -15.89 2.55
CA SER A 971 14.85 -16.35 3.67
C SER A 971 15.26 -17.72 4.17
#